data_AF-A0AA38P0V0-F1
#
_entry.id   AF-A0AA38P0V0-F1
#
_cell.length_a   1.000
_cell.length_b   1.000
_cell.length_c   1.000
_cell.angle_alpha   90.00
_cell.angle_beta   90.00
_cell.angle_gamma   90.00
#
_symmetry.space_group_name_H-M   'P 1'
#
loop_
_entity.id
_entity.type
_entity.pdbx_description
1 polymer ?
#
loop_
_entity_poly.entity_id
_entity_poly.type
_entity_poly.pdbx_seq_one_letter_code
_entity_poly.pdbx_strand_id
1 'polypeptide(L)'
;MDHTQWIQQSLQAMIATNPQLFLQMLNSQQNPVPSSALSSNTSASISQFPMASAPNPAPLSVASPPNPAPLSVASPSMPLLATPTSIPPSATPAHVASSIAPTSSFFNRHERLAIQLLRFTGKCNINNTAKTPRLIPGQVDSADMTLCEVVFDTNNYGIAKYTITNTKKFILHTIIRSPNVSLNLNLKEKGLGSDDTVRQHHCLSKRIYGIFRADTNAYVDEGYTALDEDEIEFGCTHGDANDSDEEVGVVAQMLRDNSETLPAPRNSVSNPRNRRNSSSQNSPLSHTNILAGDMGLDEAETLWVTDWVPLQEPDEDQLFYVHDRSSLFRIVNDRIRAVTEAEPLGFVVKGENPQKMLPVYIGLVQRAVDEEDFSALLSQNRHFQLSHERSLQVLTNAHYKFSPRTATDENGFESYVTSGPGVEKEVMDLFLKAKLNSHVHDFLIQVIDEYTTLSTVPLASSADLTEAKKNELTLFGATVGLSLVHGIYPGNINPLLLVYLLNSNNLKSLTKPLVLELFPDLHRTLSHFATYHNVPVSALHDRSKSLHRSLAWTMLHNAIVGPVATDHPYFRAFAKGLSLPCKPIQFDLSKIAAFCYGGISEFVLSLLESRITGKYEALRLEYTDKTCAATRTALQDAYETVPGWSGFLFSDVFRAFLEDSGIPCPTLMAEMQGSFNDIVTLEGASEKGYRMRMFCWATTGVPHILIDGLPIEVILVDDADPMYFSIQSNREDEQARHLKHGTISFKTCTRIMQIPASYLLKLLNSSLENGSGTRYNVKDMVFHWFLVQILSNIGSYNVV
;
A
#
# COMPACT_ATOMS: atom_id res chain seq x y z
N MET A 1 -57.11 -12.58 14.99
CA MET A 1 -56.81 -11.89 16.27
C MET A 1 -56.56 -10.43 15.92
N ASP A 2 -57.21 -9.53 16.65
CA ASP A 2 -57.23 -8.09 16.36
C ASP A 2 -55.90 -7.43 16.75
N HIS A 3 -55.37 -6.54 15.91
CA HIS A 3 -54.02 -5.98 16.02
C HIS A 3 -53.83 -5.18 17.33
N THR A 4 -54.92 -4.62 17.84
CA THR A 4 -54.97 -3.91 19.13
C THR A 4 -54.73 -4.85 20.31
N GLN A 5 -55.18 -6.10 20.21
CA GLN A 5 -55.08 -7.10 21.27
C GLN A 5 -53.63 -7.62 21.42
N TRP A 6 -52.90 -7.70 20.31
CA TRP A 6 -51.48 -8.06 20.30
C TRP A 6 -50.59 -6.96 20.89
N ILE A 7 -50.85 -5.70 20.55
CA ILE A 7 -50.13 -4.55 21.12
C ILE A 7 -50.35 -4.47 22.64
N GLN A 8 -51.57 -4.72 23.10
CA GLN A 8 -51.90 -4.68 24.52
C GLN A 8 -51.22 -5.81 25.31
N GLN A 9 -51.12 -7.01 24.75
CA GLN A 9 -50.41 -8.14 25.35
C GLN A 9 -48.88 -7.94 25.36
N SER A 10 -48.32 -7.38 24.29
CA SER A 10 -46.89 -7.07 24.20
C SER A 10 -46.48 -5.97 25.18
N LEU A 11 -47.31 -4.93 25.38
CA LEU A 11 -47.06 -3.91 26.39
C LEU A 11 -47.15 -4.48 27.82
N GLN A 12 -48.13 -5.36 28.09
CA GLN A 12 -48.24 -6.01 29.40
C GLN A 12 -47.06 -6.94 29.69
N ALA A 13 -46.55 -7.67 28.69
CA ALA A 13 -45.36 -8.52 28.82
C ALA A 13 -44.10 -7.69 29.09
N MET A 14 -43.94 -6.54 28.44
CA MET A 14 -42.80 -5.62 28.61
C MET A 14 -42.80 -4.96 29.99
N ILE A 15 -43.97 -4.54 30.49
CA ILE A 15 -44.12 -3.98 31.84
C ILE A 15 -43.84 -5.04 32.93
N ALA A 16 -44.22 -6.31 32.67
CA ALA A 16 -43.98 -7.41 33.60
C ALA A 16 -42.50 -7.84 33.69
N THR A 17 -41.74 -7.70 32.61
CA THR A 17 -40.33 -8.15 32.55
C THR A 17 -39.33 -7.10 32.99
N ASN A 18 -39.64 -5.80 32.88
CA ASN A 18 -38.70 -4.76 33.29
C ASN A 18 -39.40 -3.42 33.67
N PRO A 19 -40.10 -3.36 34.82
CA PRO A 19 -40.87 -2.17 35.21
C PRO A 19 -40.01 -0.92 35.46
N GLN A 20 -38.72 -1.10 35.79
CA GLN A 20 -37.76 -0.01 36.01
C GLN A 20 -37.36 0.70 34.70
N LEU A 21 -37.21 -0.05 33.60
CA LEU A 21 -36.86 0.50 32.29
C LEU A 21 -38.01 1.34 31.71
N PHE A 22 -39.25 0.87 31.91
CA PHE A 22 -40.46 1.59 31.51
C PHE A 22 -40.63 2.90 32.30
N LEU A 23 -40.31 2.91 33.60
CA LEU A 23 -40.29 4.12 34.42
C LEU A 23 -39.16 5.10 34.04
N GLN A 24 -38.00 4.60 33.62
CA GLN A 24 -36.92 5.43 33.08
C GLN A 24 -37.28 6.08 31.74
N MET A 25 -37.98 5.37 30.85
CA MET A 25 -38.45 5.91 29.58
C MET A 25 -39.51 7.00 29.73
N LEU A 26 -40.37 6.91 30.76
CA LEU A 26 -41.35 7.96 31.05
C LEU A 26 -40.70 9.22 31.67
N ASN A 27 -39.61 9.05 32.41
CA ASN A 27 -38.90 10.16 33.05
C ASN A 27 -37.89 10.88 32.13
N SER A 28 -37.49 10.28 31.01
CA SER A 28 -36.53 10.90 30.07
C SER A 28 -37.16 11.91 29.09
N GLN A 29 -38.49 12.08 29.12
CA GLN A 29 -39.23 13.00 28.24
C GLN A 29 -39.62 14.33 28.91
N GLN A 30 -39.20 14.58 30.16
CA GLN A 30 -39.51 15.83 30.86
C GLN A 30 -38.25 16.44 31.49
N ASN A 31 -37.51 17.25 30.71
CA ASN A 31 -36.91 18.52 31.15
C ASN A 31 -35.98 19.12 30.07
N PRO A 32 -36.19 20.38 29.63
CA PRO A 32 -35.22 21.12 28.84
C PRO A 32 -34.22 21.86 29.74
N VAL A 33 -32.93 21.86 29.38
CA VAL A 33 -31.88 22.63 30.08
C VAL A 33 -31.76 24.02 29.45
N PRO A 34 -31.70 25.11 30.26
CA PRO A 34 -31.28 26.43 29.81
C PRO A 34 -29.79 26.70 30.08
N SER A 35 -29.24 27.57 29.24
CA SER A 35 -27.93 28.21 29.29
C SER A 35 -27.75 29.22 30.42
N SER A 36 -26.58 29.27 31.09
CA SER A 36 -25.84 30.52 31.43
C SER A 36 -24.58 30.28 32.29
N ALA A 37 -23.60 31.16 32.10
CA ALA A 37 -22.31 31.30 32.77
C ALA A 37 -22.35 31.66 34.28
N LEU A 38 -21.27 31.37 35.02
CA LEU A 38 -20.42 32.34 35.75
C LEU A 38 -19.47 31.67 36.76
N SER A 39 -18.31 32.32 36.89
CA SER A 39 -17.20 32.19 37.84
C SER A 39 -17.53 31.89 39.31
N SER A 40 -16.59 31.22 40.00
CA SER A 40 -15.94 31.80 41.20
C SER A 40 -14.77 30.98 41.75
N ASN A 41 -13.69 31.72 42.03
CA ASN A 41 -12.54 31.47 42.90
C ASN A 41 -12.75 30.57 44.13
N THR A 42 -11.70 29.82 44.47
CA THR A 42 -11.22 29.69 45.86
C THR A 42 -9.70 29.57 45.91
N SER A 43 -9.12 30.44 46.72
CA SER A 43 -7.71 30.62 47.08
C SER A 43 -7.38 29.94 48.42
N ALA A 44 -6.16 29.40 48.57
CA ALA A 44 -5.41 29.29 49.85
C ALA A 44 -3.96 28.83 49.56
N SER A 45 -2.98 29.75 49.57
CA SER A 45 -1.94 29.96 50.63
C SER A 45 -0.87 28.86 50.71
N ILE A 46 0.33 29.07 50.14
CA ILE A 46 1.55 29.67 50.73
C ILE A 46 2.18 28.84 51.87
N SER A 47 3.35 28.27 51.60
CA SER A 47 4.48 28.19 52.54
C SER A 47 5.82 28.25 51.79
N GLN A 48 6.71 29.09 52.31
CA GLN A 48 7.97 29.57 51.76
C GLN A 48 9.19 28.66 52.05
N PHE A 49 10.12 28.59 51.08
CA PHE A 49 11.62 28.57 51.14
C PHE A 49 12.39 27.57 52.04
N PRO A 50 13.67 27.18 51.77
CA PRO A 50 14.71 28.00 51.11
C PRO A 50 15.59 27.37 50.02
N MET A 51 16.29 28.29 49.34
CA MET A 51 17.37 28.12 48.38
C MET A 51 18.56 27.32 48.93
N ALA A 52 19.17 26.49 48.08
CA ALA A 52 20.59 26.17 48.13
C ALA A 52 21.16 26.20 46.70
N SER A 53 22.34 26.80 46.59
CA SER A 53 23.02 27.23 45.37
C SER A 53 24.23 26.35 45.04
N ALA A 54 24.49 26.24 43.72
CA ALA A 54 25.76 25.93 43.02
C ALA A 54 26.19 24.44 42.91
N PRO A 55 27.06 24.05 41.94
CA PRO A 55 27.80 24.87 40.97
C PRO A 55 27.79 24.41 39.48
N ASN A 56 28.17 25.34 38.60
CA ASN A 56 28.54 25.15 37.20
C ASN A 56 29.71 24.17 37.01
N PRO A 57 29.71 23.33 35.95
CA PRO A 57 30.93 22.74 35.41
C PRO A 57 31.50 23.55 34.23
N ALA A 58 32.83 23.64 34.22
CA ALA A 58 33.66 24.30 33.22
C ALA A 58 33.64 23.58 31.84
N PRO A 59 33.93 24.29 30.74
CA PRO A 59 34.05 23.68 29.41
C PRO A 59 35.43 23.05 29.20
N LEU A 60 35.44 21.80 28.76
CA LEU A 60 36.64 21.09 28.30
C LEU A 60 36.97 21.49 26.85
N SER A 61 38.20 21.96 26.63
CA SER A 61 38.77 22.24 25.33
C SER A 61 39.11 20.94 24.60
N VAL A 62 38.58 20.76 23.38
CA VAL A 62 38.98 19.68 22.47
C VAL A 62 39.88 20.26 21.39
N ALA A 63 41.02 19.59 21.20
CA ALA A 63 42.08 19.95 20.28
C ALA A 63 41.69 19.70 18.81
N SER A 64 42.05 20.66 17.95
CA SER A 64 41.93 20.57 16.48
C SER A 64 42.97 19.62 15.88
N PRO A 65 42.62 18.80 14.87
CA PRO A 65 43.60 18.13 14.02
C PRO A 65 44.01 18.99 12.80
N PRO A 66 45.16 18.69 12.16
CA PRO A 66 45.85 19.61 11.26
C PRO A 66 45.40 19.53 9.80
N ASN A 67 45.49 20.68 9.12
CA ASN A 67 45.40 20.85 7.67
C ASN A 67 46.39 19.97 6.89
N PRO A 68 45.97 19.38 5.75
CA PRO A 68 46.88 19.04 4.67
C PRO A 68 46.87 20.10 3.56
N ALA A 69 48.07 20.35 3.02
CA ALA A 69 48.41 21.29 1.96
C ALA A 69 47.87 20.88 0.57
N PRO A 70 47.78 21.81 -0.40
CA PRO A 70 47.17 21.56 -1.71
C PRO A 70 48.17 20.93 -2.70
N LEU A 71 47.72 19.90 -3.42
CA LEU A 71 48.44 19.33 -4.55
C LEU A 71 47.88 19.91 -5.86
N SER A 72 48.75 20.57 -6.61
CA SER A 72 48.53 21.00 -7.98
C SER A 72 48.56 19.79 -8.92
N VAL A 73 47.59 19.67 -9.83
CA VAL A 73 47.70 18.78 -10.99
C VAL A 73 47.40 19.59 -12.25
N ALA A 74 48.36 19.51 -13.17
CA ALA A 74 48.39 20.18 -14.44
C ALA A 74 47.48 19.50 -15.47
N SER A 75 46.83 20.32 -16.30
CA SER A 75 46.17 19.94 -17.54
C SER A 75 47.18 19.46 -18.59
N PRO A 76 46.75 18.59 -19.53
CA PRO A 76 46.99 18.94 -20.93
C PRO A 76 45.82 18.61 -21.88
N SER A 77 45.42 19.65 -22.60
CA SER A 77 45.42 19.75 -24.07
C SER A 77 44.85 18.61 -24.93
N MET A 78 43.69 18.88 -25.54
CA MET A 78 43.19 18.31 -26.79
C MET A 78 44.12 18.63 -27.99
N PRO A 79 43.97 17.88 -29.10
CA PRO A 79 43.71 18.59 -30.36
C PRO A 79 42.54 18.02 -31.20
N LEU A 80 41.97 18.97 -31.94
CA LEU A 80 40.87 18.93 -32.91
C LEU A 80 41.23 18.28 -34.27
N LEU A 81 40.19 18.20 -35.12
CA LEU A 81 40.09 17.92 -36.57
C LEU A 81 39.79 16.45 -36.95
N ALA A 82 38.88 16.11 -37.88
CA ALA A 82 38.12 16.88 -38.87
C ALA A 82 36.81 16.15 -39.27
N THR A 83 35.87 16.92 -39.84
CA THR A 83 34.61 16.55 -40.50
C THR A 83 34.83 16.20 -42.00
N PRO A 84 33.80 16.12 -42.88
CA PRO A 84 32.86 15.02 -43.11
C PRO A 84 32.81 14.59 -44.61
N THR A 85 32.07 13.55 -44.98
CA THR A 85 31.65 13.29 -46.39
C THR A 85 30.49 12.27 -46.35
N SER A 86 29.24 12.68 -46.60
CA SER A 86 28.55 12.88 -47.90
C SER A 86 27.71 11.66 -48.34
N ILE A 87 26.39 11.85 -48.20
CA ILE A 87 25.19 11.18 -48.78
C ILE A 87 25.34 11.02 -50.32
N PRO A 88 24.74 10.00 -51.02
CA PRO A 88 23.37 10.11 -51.60
C PRO A 88 22.64 8.74 -51.86
N PRO A 89 21.49 8.67 -52.57
CA PRO A 89 20.17 8.44 -51.98
C PRO A 89 19.31 7.37 -52.71
N SER A 90 17.99 7.31 -52.38
CA SER A 90 16.88 6.66 -53.12
C SER A 90 16.70 5.14 -52.89
N ALA A 91 15.51 4.53 -52.86
CA ALA A 91 14.20 4.89 -53.39
C ALA A 91 13.03 4.19 -52.64
N THR A 92 11.85 4.81 -52.66
CA THR A 92 10.50 4.28 -52.41
C THR A 92 9.87 3.74 -53.72
N PRO A 93 8.62 3.23 -53.76
CA PRO A 93 7.85 2.36 -52.85
C PRO A 93 7.17 1.19 -53.62
N ALA A 94 6.54 0.23 -52.92
CA ALA A 94 5.54 -0.64 -53.56
C ALA A 94 4.44 -1.08 -52.59
N HIS A 95 3.21 -0.64 -52.91
CA HIS A 95 1.95 -1.14 -52.39
C HIS A 95 1.67 -2.55 -52.94
N VAL A 96 1.23 -3.48 -52.07
CA VAL A 96 0.34 -4.58 -52.46
C VAL A 96 -0.68 -4.80 -51.34
N ALA A 97 -1.94 -4.58 -51.67
CA ALA A 97 -3.09 -5.05 -50.92
C ALA A 97 -3.51 -6.42 -51.47
N SER A 98 -3.92 -7.36 -50.60
CA SER A 98 -5.20 -8.09 -50.72
C SER A 98 -5.31 -9.31 -49.79
N SER A 99 -6.52 -9.47 -49.27
CA SER A 99 -7.27 -10.74 -49.17
C SER A 99 -7.17 -11.57 -47.89
N ILE A 100 -8.22 -11.36 -47.08
CA ILE A 100 -8.77 -12.13 -45.96
C ILE A 100 -9.09 -13.59 -46.32
N ALA A 101 -8.89 -14.50 -45.37
CA ALA A 101 -9.82 -15.61 -45.11
C ALA A 101 -9.90 -15.89 -43.59
N PRO A 102 -11.07 -16.28 -43.05
CA PRO A 102 -11.39 -16.15 -41.64
C PRO A 102 -11.14 -17.45 -40.85
N THR A 103 -10.48 -17.35 -39.70
CA THR A 103 -10.48 -18.42 -38.69
C THR A 103 -11.33 -18.00 -37.50
N SER A 104 -12.58 -18.48 -37.57
CA SER A 104 -13.55 -18.73 -36.48
C SER A 104 -13.23 -18.15 -35.09
N SER A 105 -13.94 -17.06 -34.74
CA SER A 105 -14.03 -16.59 -33.36
C SER A 105 -14.78 -17.61 -32.49
N PHE A 106 -14.22 -17.88 -31.31
CA PHE A 106 -14.69 -18.84 -30.31
C PHE A 106 -15.91 -18.39 -29.47
N PHE A 107 -16.63 -17.33 -29.87
CA PHE A 107 -17.71 -16.75 -29.05
C PHE A 107 -19.08 -16.87 -29.72
N ASN A 108 -20.02 -17.47 -28.99
CA ASN A 108 -21.42 -17.66 -29.39
C ASN A 108 -22.19 -16.34 -29.45
N ARG A 109 -23.25 -16.30 -30.27
CA ARG A 109 -24.04 -15.08 -30.61
C ARG A 109 -24.71 -14.34 -29.44
N HIS A 110 -24.77 -14.90 -28.24
CA HIS A 110 -25.42 -14.28 -27.07
C HIS A 110 -24.51 -13.33 -26.28
N GLU A 111 -23.20 -13.30 -26.57
CA GLU A 111 -22.23 -12.43 -25.88
C GLU A 111 -21.97 -11.09 -26.60
N ARG A 112 -22.76 -10.77 -27.63
CA ARG A 112 -22.66 -9.47 -28.32
C ARG A 112 -23.55 -8.45 -27.62
N LEU A 113 -23.00 -7.74 -26.64
CA LEU A 113 -23.59 -6.46 -26.22
C LEU A 113 -23.57 -5.51 -27.41
N ALA A 114 -24.75 -5.01 -27.81
CA ALA A 114 -24.87 -4.05 -28.89
C ALA A 114 -24.33 -2.69 -28.43
N ILE A 115 -23.05 -2.45 -28.71
CA ILE A 115 -22.39 -1.17 -28.46
C ILE A 115 -22.87 -0.17 -29.52
N GLN A 116 -23.40 0.97 -29.09
CA GLN A 116 -23.82 2.05 -29.98
C GLN A 116 -23.04 3.33 -29.68
N LEU A 117 -22.43 3.90 -30.71
CA LEU A 117 -21.74 5.19 -30.63
C LEU A 117 -22.77 6.31 -30.45
N LEU A 118 -22.49 7.27 -29.56
CA LEU A 118 -23.33 8.46 -29.34
C LEU A 118 -22.54 9.73 -29.70
N ARG A 119 -23.24 10.73 -30.25
CA ARG A 119 -22.72 12.02 -30.69
C ARG A 119 -23.55 13.18 -30.13
N PHE A 120 -22.95 14.35 -29.91
CA PHE A 120 -23.67 15.53 -29.46
C PHE A 120 -24.48 16.19 -30.59
N THR A 121 -25.67 16.66 -30.28
CA THR A 121 -26.40 17.57 -31.17
C THR A 121 -25.72 18.93 -31.22
N GLY A 122 -25.55 19.51 -32.41
CA GLY A 122 -25.04 20.87 -32.56
C GLY A 122 -23.56 21.04 -32.21
N LYS A 123 -22.77 19.97 -32.27
CA LYS A 123 -21.33 19.97 -31.98
C LYS A 123 -20.95 20.44 -30.57
N CYS A 124 -21.79 20.14 -29.59
CA CYS A 124 -21.63 20.62 -28.21
C CYS A 124 -21.73 22.16 -28.04
N ASN A 125 -22.10 22.91 -29.10
CA ASN A 125 -22.39 24.35 -28.97
C ASN A 125 -23.77 24.54 -28.33
N ILE A 126 -23.78 25.19 -27.17
CA ILE A 126 -25.01 25.60 -26.48
C ILE A 126 -25.62 26.74 -27.29
N ASN A 127 -26.74 26.49 -27.98
CA ASN A 127 -27.51 27.56 -28.59
C ASN A 127 -28.45 28.17 -27.53
N ASN A 128 -28.80 29.46 -27.67
CA ASN A 128 -29.59 30.19 -26.67
C ASN A 128 -31.01 29.64 -26.41
N THR A 129 -31.50 28.68 -27.21
CA THR A 129 -32.82 28.05 -27.07
C THR A 129 -32.79 26.67 -26.41
N ALA A 130 -31.64 25.96 -26.42
CA ALA A 130 -31.48 24.66 -25.79
C ALA A 130 -30.43 24.77 -24.67
N LYS A 131 -30.87 24.82 -23.41
CA LYS A 131 -30.01 25.07 -22.24
C LYS A 131 -29.00 23.96 -21.94
N THR A 132 -29.07 22.81 -22.61
CA THR A 132 -28.12 21.69 -22.44
C THR A 132 -27.84 20.96 -23.77
N PRO A 133 -26.58 20.56 -24.04
CA PRO A 133 -26.24 19.73 -25.20
C PRO A 133 -26.86 18.33 -25.07
N ARG A 134 -27.47 17.82 -26.15
CA ARG A 134 -28.14 16.50 -26.18
C ARG A 134 -27.24 15.43 -26.82
N LEU A 135 -27.40 14.17 -26.43
CA LEU A 135 -26.73 13.02 -27.05
C LEU A 135 -27.70 12.27 -27.98
N ILE A 136 -27.25 11.94 -29.19
CA ILE A 136 -27.99 11.17 -30.19
C ILE A 136 -27.12 10.02 -30.72
N PRO A 137 -27.69 8.95 -31.29
CA PRO A 137 -26.89 7.94 -31.98
C PRO A 137 -25.95 8.57 -33.03
N GLY A 138 -24.66 8.25 -32.91
CA GLY A 138 -23.63 8.61 -33.86
C GLY A 138 -23.42 7.49 -34.87
N GLN A 139 -23.31 7.86 -36.14
CA GLN A 139 -22.79 6.97 -37.18
C GLN A 139 -21.36 7.38 -37.46
N VAL A 140 -20.50 6.41 -37.72
CA VAL A 140 -19.13 6.66 -38.12
C VAL A 140 -19.14 7.22 -39.54
N ASP A 141 -18.55 8.40 -39.76
CA ASP A 141 -18.69 9.13 -41.01
C ASP A 141 -17.94 8.46 -42.19
N SER A 142 -17.00 7.56 -41.91
CA SER A 142 -16.36 6.68 -42.89
C SER A 142 -16.16 5.26 -42.36
N ALA A 143 -16.10 4.27 -43.27
CA ALA A 143 -15.83 2.88 -42.91
C ALA A 143 -14.40 2.67 -42.37
N ASP A 144 -13.51 3.62 -42.61
CA ASP A 144 -12.09 3.54 -42.29
C ASP A 144 -11.75 4.35 -41.03
N MET A 145 -12.74 5.02 -40.44
CA MET A 145 -12.55 5.89 -39.29
C MET A 145 -12.09 5.05 -38.09
N THR A 146 -10.95 5.43 -37.55
CA THR A 146 -10.31 4.75 -36.44
C THR A 146 -10.94 5.18 -35.12
N LEU A 147 -10.83 4.33 -34.09
CA LEU A 147 -11.24 4.67 -32.73
C LEU A 147 -10.54 5.96 -32.22
N CYS A 148 -9.31 6.17 -32.68
CA CYS A 148 -8.51 7.37 -32.43
C CYS A 148 -9.22 8.63 -32.96
N GLU A 149 -9.68 8.59 -34.21
CA GLU A 149 -10.39 9.73 -34.84
C GLU A 149 -11.73 10.01 -34.16
N VAL A 150 -12.46 8.98 -33.70
CA VAL A 150 -13.70 9.16 -32.91
C VAL A 150 -13.41 9.81 -31.56
N VAL A 151 -12.30 9.45 -30.91
CA VAL A 151 -11.86 10.03 -29.63
C VAL A 151 -11.40 11.48 -29.79
N PHE A 152 -10.76 11.82 -30.91
CA PHE A 152 -10.24 13.17 -31.15
C PHE A 152 -11.25 14.12 -31.81
N ASP A 153 -12.35 13.63 -32.37
CA ASP A 153 -13.48 14.44 -32.83
C ASP A 153 -14.41 14.84 -31.66
N THR A 154 -13.85 15.64 -30.76
CA THR A 154 -14.50 16.18 -29.55
C THR A 154 -15.69 17.10 -29.86
N ASN A 155 -15.81 17.54 -31.10
CA ASN A 155 -16.91 18.36 -31.56
C ASN A 155 -18.15 17.48 -31.77
N ASN A 156 -18.01 16.30 -32.37
CA ASN A 156 -19.15 15.47 -32.71
C ASN A 156 -19.41 14.38 -31.67
N TYR A 157 -18.38 13.72 -31.13
CA TYR A 157 -18.51 12.58 -30.22
C TYR A 157 -18.12 12.98 -28.80
N GLY A 158 -18.66 12.28 -27.79
CA GLY A 158 -18.54 12.58 -26.36
C GLY A 158 -17.19 13.19 -25.92
N ILE A 159 -17.21 14.20 -25.05
CA ILE A 159 -16.01 14.94 -24.62
C ILE A 159 -14.99 13.93 -24.03
N ALA A 160 -13.92 13.66 -24.78
CA ALA A 160 -12.86 12.69 -24.42
C ALA A 160 -12.28 12.88 -23.01
N LYS A 161 -12.40 14.10 -22.47
CA LYS A 161 -12.00 14.47 -21.11
C LYS A 161 -12.72 13.67 -20.01
N TYR A 162 -13.87 13.04 -20.30
CA TYR A 162 -14.61 12.21 -19.33
C TYR A 162 -14.59 10.71 -19.63
N THR A 163 -14.19 10.30 -20.83
CA THR A 163 -14.25 8.91 -21.31
C THR A 163 -12.89 8.21 -21.31
N ILE A 164 -11.80 8.97 -21.27
CA ILE A 164 -10.47 8.45 -21.04
C ILE A 164 -10.05 8.88 -19.65
N THR A 165 -9.99 7.90 -18.75
CA THR A 165 -9.48 8.15 -17.41
C THR A 165 -8.01 8.56 -17.47
N ASN A 166 -7.54 9.17 -16.39
CA ASN A 166 -6.14 9.53 -16.19
C ASN A 166 -5.18 8.31 -16.32
N THR A 167 -5.73 7.09 -16.35
CA THR A 167 -5.02 5.81 -16.55
C THR A 167 -5.04 5.28 -17.99
N LYS A 168 -5.41 6.10 -18.98
CA LYS A 168 -5.51 5.74 -20.41
C LYS A 168 -6.44 4.54 -20.69
N LYS A 169 -7.41 4.28 -19.82
CA LYS A 169 -8.47 3.29 -20.06
C LYS A 169 -9.67 3.99 -20.67
N PHE A 170 -10.26 3.38 -21.69
CA PHE A 170 -11.48 3.85 -22.33
C PHE A 170 -12.69 3.29 -21.56
N ILE A 171 -13.44 4.14 -20.86
CA ILE A 171 -14.66 3.72 -20.18
C ILE A 171 -15.83 3.89 -21.15
N LEU A 172 -16.29 2.77 -21.70
CA LEU A 172 -17.49 2.74 -22.53
C LEU A 172 -18.72 2.62 -21.61
N HIS A 173 -19.46 3.71 -21.42
CA HIS A 173 -20.76 3.65 -20.75
C HIS A 173 -21.75 2.91 -21.67
N THR A 174 -22.11 1.69 -21.29
CA THR A 174 -23.16 0.92 -21.99
C THR A 174 -24.47 1.06 -21.23
N ILE A 175 -25.53 1.44 -21.93
CA ILE A 175 -26.90 1.30 -21.43
C ILE A 175 -27.47 0.07 -22.14
N ILE A 176 -27.83 -0.97 -21.37
CA ILE A 176 -28.43 -2.19 -21.91
C ILE A 176 -29.82 -1.81 -22.45
N ARG A 177 -29.92 -1.58 -23.77
CA ARG A 177 -31.13 -1.18 -24.49
C ARG A 177 -32.25 -2.23 -24.57
N SER A 178 -32.18 -3.30 -23.78
CA SER A 178 -33.29 -4.25 -23.70
C SER A 178 -34.18 -3.88 -22.51
N PRO A 179 -35.40 -3.38 -22.72
CA PRO A 179 -36.32 -3.08 -21.62
C PRO A 179 -36.75 -4.34 -20.86
N ASN A 180 -36.59 -5.52 -21.46
CA ASN A 180 -36.98 -6.81 -20.88
C ASN A 180 -35.74 -7.65 -20.57
N VAL A 181 -34.89 -7.16 -19.66
CA VAL A 181 -33.84 -8.00 -19.07
C VAL A 181 -34.50 -8.90 -18.04
N SER A 182 -34.58 -10.19 -18.37
CA SER A 182 -35.06 -11.23 -17.47
C SER A 182 -33.88 -12.03 -16.95
N LEU A 183 -33.60 -11.96 -15.65
CA LEU A 183 -32.47 -12.67 -15.06
C LEU A 183 -32.97 -13.65 -14.00
N ASN A 184 -32.55 -14.91 -14.11
CA ASN A 184 -32.78 -15.92 -13.08
C ASN A 184 -31.69 -15.79 -12.03
N LEU A 185 -31.98 -15.08 -10.95
CA LEU A 185 -31.03 -14.89 -9.86
C LEU A 185 -31.79 -14.67 -8.56
N ASN A 186 -31.15 -14.96 -7.43
CA ASN A 186 -31.65 -14.56 -6.14
C ASN A 186 -31.23 -13.10 -5.92
N LEU A 187 -32.20 -12.16 -5.88
CA LEU A 187 -31.90 -10.74 -5.74
C LEU A 187 -31.21 -10.43 -4.41
N LYS A 188 -31.59 -11.12 -3.34
CA LYS A 188 -31.01 -10.94 -2.01
C LYS A 188 -29.59 -11.46 -1.95
N GLU A 189 -29.31 -12.61 -2.56
CA GLU A 189 -27.95 -13.14 -2.71
C GLU A 189 -27.06 -12.21 -3.54
N LYS A 190 -27.63 -11.45 -4.50
CA LYS A 190 -26.89 -10.48 -5.32
C LYS A 190 -26.94 -9.04 -4.82
N GLY A 191 -27.60 -8.76 -3.70
CA GLY A 191 -27.74 -7.40 -3.16
C GLY A 191 -28.55 -6.45 -4.04
N LEU A 192 -29.40 -6.96 -4.95
CA LEU A 192 -30.19 -6.17 -5.90
C LEU A 192 -31.67 -6.03 -5.48
N GLY A 193 -32.07 -6.63 -4.35
CA GLY A 193 -33.42 -6.58 -3.80
C GLY A 193 -33.64 -7.56 -2.64
N SER A 194 -34.85 -7.60 -2.09
CA SER A 194 -35.19 -8.41 -0.91
C SER A 194 -35.65 -9.84 -1.22
N ASP A 195 -35.76 -10.19 -2.49
CA ASP A 195 -36.23 -11.50 -2.93
C ASP A 195 -35.15 -12.57 -2.79
N ASP A 196 -35.40 -13.57 -1.94
CA ASP A 196 -34.47 -14.65 -1.60
C ASP A 196 -34.70 -15.95 -2.40
N THR A 197 -35.47 -15.86 -3.48
CA THR A 197 -35.71 -17.01 -4.36
C THR A 197 -35.01 -16.79 -5.69
N VAL A 198 -34.33 -17.83 -6.20
CA VAL A 198 -33.79 -17.79 -7.56
C VAL A 198 -34.97 -17.90 -8.52
N ARG A 199 -35.45 -16.77 -9.02
CA ARG A 199 -36.51 -16.71 -10.03
C ARG A 199 -36.21 -15.68 -11.10
N GLN A 200 -37.04 -15.67 -12.13
CA GLN A 200 -36.87 -14.76 -13.26
C GLN A 200 -37.32 -13.35 -12.88
N HIS A 201 -36.35 -12.43 -12.75
CA HIS A 201 -36.62 -11.04 -12.41
C HIS A 201 -36.71 -10.17 -13.67
N HIS A 202 -37.86 -9.52 -13.83
CA HIS A 202 -38.09 -8.50 -14.86
C HIS A 202 -38.07 -7.06 -14.30
N CYS A 203 -37.95 -6.90 -12.98
CA CYS A 203 -38.00 -5.59 -12.31
C CYS A 203 -36.67 -4.81 -12.33
N LEU A 204 -35.54 -5.46 -12.64
CA LEU A 204 -34.22 -4.81 -12.62
C LEU A 204 -34.05 -3.74 -13.70
N SER A 205 -34.54 -3.98 -14.92
CA SER A 205 -34.55 -2.96 -15.97
C SER A 205 -35.45 -1.78 -15.57
N LYS A 206 -36.63 -2.04 -15.00
CA LYS A 206 -37.55 -1.01 -14.49
C LYS A 206 -36.92 -0.12 -13.43
N ARG A 207 -36.18 -0.68 -12.48
CA ARG A 207 -35.45 0.09 -11.46
C ARG A 207 -34.35 0.98 -12.03
N ILE A 208 -33.58 0.45 -12.98
CA ILE A 208 -32.50 1.22 -13.61
C ILE A 208 -33.06 2.38 -14.46
N TYR A 209 -34.11 2.13 -15.26
CA TYR A 209 -34.72 3.15 -16.11
C TYR A 209 -35.58 4.17 -15.35
N GLY A 210 -36.19 3.78 -14.23
CA GLY A 210 -36.97 4.68 -13.36
C GLY A 210 -36.16 5.88 -12.85
N ILE A 211 -34.85 5.71 -12.64
CA ILE A 211 -33.93 6.80 -12.24
C ILE A 211 -33.83 7.90 -13.32
N PHE A 212 -34.04 7.55 -14.59
CA PHE A 212 -33.90 8.45 -15.73
C PHE A 212 -35.24 8.99 -16.27
N ARG A 213 -36.36 8.78 -15.56
CA ARG A 213 -37.71 9.17 -16.01
C ARG A 213 -37.90 10.67 -16.30
N ALA A 214 -37.05 11.53 -15.72
CA ALA A 214 -37.08 12.98 -15.97
C ALA A 214 -36.30 13.41 -17.23
N ASP A 215 -35.57 12.48 -17.87
CA ASP A 215 -34.83 12.73 -19.11
C ASP A 215 -35.73 12.56 -20.34
N THR A 216 -36.28 13.68 -20.82
CA THR A 216 -37.19 13.75 -21.98
C THR A 216 -36.64 13.18 -23.31
N ASN A 217 -35.33 12.88 -23.42
CA ASN A 217 -34.74 12.30 -24.63
C ASN A 217 -34.18 10.88 -24.42
N ALA A 218 -34.22 10.34 -23.20
CA ALA A 218 -34.11 8.90 -23.05
C ALA A 218 -35.35 8.30 -23.75
N TYR A 219 -35.15 7.51 -24.82
CA TYR A 219 -36.25 6.82 -25.49
C TYR A 219 -36.70 5.69 -24.58
N VAL A 220 -37.51 6.07 -23.61
CA VAL A 220 -38.11 5.22 -22.61
C VAL A 220 -39.46 4.81 -23.19
N ASP A 221 -39.68 3.50 -23.40
CA ASP A 221 -40.95 2.98 -23.94
C ASP A 221 -42.13 3.56 -23.14
N GLU A 222 -43.26 3.87 -23.81
CA GLU A 222 -44.41 4.60 -23.23
C GLU A 222 -44.95 4.01 -21.91
N GLY A 223 -44.66 2.75 -21.61
CA GLY A 223 -45.02 2.12 -20.34
C GLY A 223 -44.18 2.54 -19.13
N TYR A 224 -43.03 3.19 -19.31
CA TYR A 224 -42.07 3.51 -18.24
C TYR A 224 -42.16 4.95 -17.74
N THR A 225 -42.72 5.87 -18.55
CA THR A 225 -43.07 7.23 -18.10
C THR A 225 -44.30 7.24 -17.19
N ALA A 226 -45.07 6.15 -17.19
CA ALA A 226 -46.28 5.96 -16.38
C ALA A 226 -46.04 5.22 -15.05
N LEU A 227 -44.82 4.71 -14.80
CA LEU A 227 -44.50 3.99 -13.57
C LEU A 227 -44.41 5.00 -12.41
N ASP A 228 -45.23 4.81 -11.39
CA ASP A 228 -45.07 5.54 -10.13
C ASP A 228 -43.88 4.99 -9.32
N GLU A 229 -43.49 5.69 -8.25
CA GLU A 229 -42.36 5.27 -7.40
C GLU A 229 -42.61 3.89 -6.78
N ASP A 230 -43.87 3.55 -6.53
CA ASP A 230 -44.28 2.29 -5.93
C ASP A 230 -44.17 1.12 -6.92
N GLU A 231 -44.46 1.28 -8.20
CA GLU A 231 -44.26 0.24 -9.22
C GLU A 231 -42.77 -0.04 -9.51
N ILE A 232 -41.91 0.97 -9.34
CA ILE A 232 -40.45 0.83 -9.45
C ILE A 232 -39.90 0.05 -8.26
N GLU A 233 -40.42 0.31 -7.06
CA GLU A 233 -39.96 -0.32 -5.83
C GLU A 233 -40.57 -1.73 -5.63
N PHE A 234 -41.82 -1.95 -6.03
CA PHE A 234 -42.56 -3.19 -5.73
C PHE A 234 -42.93 -4.06 -6.94
N GLY A 235 -42.55 -3.70 -8.18
CA GLY A 235 -42.98 -4.39 -9.42
C GLY A 235 -42.63 -5.87 -9.59
N CYS A 236 -41.99 -6.53 -8.62
CA CYS A 236 -41.73 -7.98 -8.61
C CYS A 236 -42.71 -8.79 -7.71
N THR A 237 -43.65 -8.16 -7.00
CA THR A 237 -44.55 -8.83 -6.04
C THR A 237 -45.99 -9.02 -6.52
N HIS A 238 -46.31 -8.75 -7.80
CA HIS A 238 -47.66 -8.91 -8.34
C HIS A 238 -47.75 -10.07 -9.32
N GLY A 239 -48.17 -11.21 -8.79
CA GLY A 239 -48.50 -12.41 -9.56
C GLY A 239 -48.43 -13.63 -8.66
N ASP A 240 -49.38 -13.74 -7.74
CA ASP A 240 -50.02 -14.99 -7.34
C ASP A 240 -51.07 -14.68 -6.27
N ALA A 241 -52.17 -14.07 -6.73
CA ALA A 241 -53.41 -14.04 -5.98
C ALA A 241 -54.48 -14.76 -6.82
N ASN A 242 -54.90 -15.91 -6.28
CA ASN A 242 -56.13 -16.65 -6.52
C ASN A 242 -56.19 -17.68 -7.66
N ASP A 243 -56.25 -18.95 -7.22
CA ASP A 243 -57.25 -20.01 -7.51
C ASP A 243 -56.55 -21.33 -7.87
N SER A 244 -56.54 -22.35 -7.00
CA SER A 244 -57.62 -23.22 -6.51
C SER A 244 -57.51 -24.61 -7.16
N ASP A 245 -57.29 -25.61 -6.32
CA ASP A 245 -57.78 -27.01 -6.32
C ASP A 245 -57.86 -27.88 -7.60
N GLU A 246 -57.65 -29.17 -7.33
CA GLU A 246 -57.83 -30.40 -8.12
C GLU A 246 -56.66 -30.81 -9.04
N GLU A 247 -55.87 -31.86 -8.77
CA GLU A 247 -56.10 -33.30 -8.56
C GLU A 247 -55.51 -34.07 -9.76
N VAL A 248 -54.80 -35.18 -9.45
CA VAL A 248 -54.40 -36.29 -10.34
C VAL A 248 -53.27 -35.98 -11.35
N GLY A 249 -52.18 -36.74 -11.47
CA GLY A 249 -51.75 -38.01 -10.90
C GLY A 249 -50.62 -38.61 -11.74
N VAL A 250 -49.69 -39.31 -11.07
CA VAL A 250 -49.00 -40.54 -11.52
C VAL A 250 -48.35 -40.55 -12.91
N VAL A 251 -47.01 -40.63 -12.98
CA VAL A 251 -46.27 -41.86 -13.34
C VAL A 251 -44.84 -41.77 -12.79
N ALA A 252 -44.47 -42.83 -12.07
CA ALA A 252 -43.14 -43.09 -11.57
C ALA A 252 -42.31 -43.91 -12.57
N GLN A 253 -40.98 -43.77 -12.44
CA GLN A 253 -40.01 -44.87 -12.40
C GLN A 253 -39.44 -45.46 -13.70
N MET A 254 -38.13 -45.74 -13.59
CA MET A 254 -37.29 -46.81 -14.21
C MET A 254 -36.11 -46.25 -15.01
N LEU A 255 -34.82 -46.61 -14.80
CA LEU A 255 -34.03 -47.63 -14.06
C LEU A 255 -32.55 -47.10 -14.07
N ARG A 256 -31.74 -47.02 -13.00
CA ARG A 256 -30.86 -48.05 -12.36
C ARG A 256 -30.26 -49.09 -13.33
N ASP A 257 -28.95 -49.39 -13.37
CA ASP A 257 -28.09 -49.89 -12.29
C ASP A 257 -26.59 -49.98 -12.71
N ASN A 258 -25.67 -49.80 -11.74
CA ASN A 258 -24.52 -50.64 -11.28
C ASN A 258 -23.62 -51.36 -12.32
N SER A 259 -22.33 -51.69 -12.14
CA SER A 259 -21.32 -51.89 -11.07
C SER A 259 -19.98 -52.14 -11.85
N GLU A 260 -18.72 -51.98 -11.41
CA GLU A 260 -18.02 -52.89 -10.47
C GLU A 260 -16.51 -52.51 -10.31
N THR A 261 -16.08 -52.36 -9.05
CA THR A 261 -14.84 -52.81 -8.36
C THR A 261 -13.40 -52.73 -8.95
N LEU A 262 -12.52 -52.03 -8.20
CA LEU A 262 -11.23 -52.43 -7.53
C LEU A 262 -10.21 -53.36 -8.23
N PRO A 263 -8.86 -53.19 -8.05
CA PRO A 263 -8.21 -53.32 -6.73
C PRO A 263 -6.93 -52.48 -6.43
N ALA A 264 -6.52 -52.54 -5.15
CA ALA A 264 -5.31 -51.97 -4.55
C ALA A 264 -3.98 -52.60 -5.03
N PRO A 265 -2.82 -52.01 -4.68
CA PRO A 265 -1.84 -52.80 -3.94
C PRO A 265 -1.05 -52.08 -2.82
N ARG A 266 -0.38 -52.94 -2.05
CA ARG A 266 0.41 -52.75 -0.82
C ARG A 266 1.81 -52.13 -1.02
N ASN A 267 2.23 -51.42 0.04
CA ASN A 267 3.56 -51.22 0.66
C ASN A 267 4.85 -51.66 -0.05
N SER A 268 5.84 -50.76 -0.07
CA SER A 268 7.25 -51.12 0.21
C SER A 268 8.08 -49.95 0.78
N VAL A 269 8.82 -50.30 1.83
CA VAL A 269 9.85 -49.61 2.61
C VAL A 269 11.01 -49.06 1.78
N SER A 270 11.55 -47.88 2.13
CA SER A 270 13.02 -47.65 2.22
C SER A 270 13.39 -46.35 2.96
N ASN A 271 14.28 -46.49 3.94
CA ASN A 271 15.04 -45.46 4.66
C ASN A 271 16.05 -44.75 3.72
N PRO A 272 16.48 -43.52 4.04
CA PRO A 272 17.80 -43.41 4.68
C PRO A 272 17.97 -42.28 5.74
N ARG A 273 18.55 -42.69 6.87
CA ARG A 273 19.71 -42.11 7.59
C ARG A 273 19.87 -40.59 7.74
N ASN A 274 19.75 -40.16 9.00
CA ASN A 274 20.71 -39.40 9.82
C ASN A 274 21.44 -38.20 9.18
N ARG A 275 21.00 -36.99 9.55
CA ARG A 275 21.88 -35.83 9.68
C ARG A 275 21.80 -35.25 11.09
N ARG A 276 22.99 -35.01 11.64
CA ARG A 276 23.30 -34.64 13.02
C ARG A 276 22.82 -33.24 13.37
N ASN A 277 22.24 -33.12 14.57
CA ASN A 277 22.00 -31.89 15.31
C ASN A 277 23.29 -31.11 15.53
N SER A 278 23.27 -29.83 15.17
CA SER A 278 24.16 -28.80 15.73
C SER A 278 23.41 -28.08 16.84
N SER A 279 23.92 -28.22 18.05
CA SER A 279 23.48 -27.56 19.28
C SER A 279 23.74 -26.05 19.22
N SER A 280 22.69 -25.24 19.17
CA SER A 280 22.74 -23.81 19.52
C SER A 280 22.58 -23.67 21.04
N GLN A 281 23.56 -23.02 21.65
CA GLN A 281 23.58 -22.69 23.07
C GLN A 281 22.52 -21.61 23.35
N ASN A 282 21.44 -21.98 24.03
CA ASN A 282 20.54 -21.03 24.67
C ASN A 282 20.99 -20.83 26.12
N SER A 283 21.40 -19.61 26.45
CA SER A 283 21.69 -19.17 27.82
C SER A 283 20.39 -19.15 28.66
N PRO A 284 20.39 -19.66 29.90
CA PRO A 284 19.19 -19.64 30.74
C PRO A 284 19.03 -18.27 31.40
N LEU A 285 17.96 -17.55 31.05
CA LEU A 285 17.49 -16.38 31.79
C LEU A 285 16.85 -16.83 33.11
N SER A 286 17.19 -16.12 34.18
CA SER A 286 16.83 -16.45 35.57
C SER A 286 15.32 -16.44 35.84
N HIS A 287 14.87 -17.47 36.58
CA HIS A 287 13.48 -17.70 36.94
C HIS A 287 12.89 -16.59 37.81
N THR A 288 11.85 -15.91 37.31
CA THR A 288 10.86 -15.21 38.13
C THR A 288 9.48 -15.79 37.80
N ASN A 289 8.90 -16.52 38.75
CA ASN A 289 7.54 -17.05 38.65
C ASN A 289 6.56 -15.89 38.90
N ILE A 290 6.18 -15.19 37.83
CA ILE A 290 5.04 -14.28 37.85
C ILE A 290 3.84 -15.10 37.37
N LEU A 291 2.96 -15.46 38.31
CA LEU A 291 1.65 -16.04 37.97
C LEU A 291 0.87 -15.02 37.14
N ALA A 292 0.30 -15.50 36.03
CA ALA A 292 -0.43 -14.70 35.05
C ALA A 292 -1.38 -13.70 35.72
N GLY A 293 -1.19 -12.42 35.42
CA GLY A 293 -2.19 -11.39 35.73
C GLY A 293 -3.53 -11.78 35.12
N ASP A 294 -4.60 -11.35 35.78
CA ASP A 294 -5.98 -11.54 35.34
C ASP A 294 -6.14 -11.03 33.90
N MET A 295 -6.21 -11.95 32.93
CA MET A 295 -6.35 -11.61 31.50
C MET A 295 -7.79 -11.20 31.14
N GLY A 296 -8.69 -11.03 32.11
CA GLY A 296 -10.08 -10.61 31.86
C GLY A 296 -10.87 -11.59 30.98
N LEU A 297 -10.48 -12.87 30.96
CA LEU A 297 -11.17 -13.91 30.21
C LEU A 297 -12.33 -14.46 31.06
N ASP A 298 -13.51 -13.87 30.90
CA ASP A 298 -14.76 -14.42 31.44
C ASP A 298 -14.92 -15.88 30.96
N GLU A 299 -15.16 -16.80 31.92
CA GLU A 299 -15.41 -18.23 31.74
C GLU A 299 -14.65 -18.98 30.61
N ALA A 300 -13.32 -19.13 30.77
CA ALA A 300 -12.49 -20.21 30.20
C ALA A 300 -12.94 -20.83 28.86
N GLU A 301 -13.16 -19.97 27.86
CA GLU A 301 -13.38 -20.38 26.48
C GLU A 301 -12.14 -21.09 25.95
N THR A 302 -12.36 -22.23 25.31
CA THR A 302 -11.35 -22.91 24.50
C THR A 302 -10.83 -21.97 23.42
N LEU A 303 -9.50 -21.90 23.26
CA LEU A 303 -8.83 -21.13 22.20
C LEU A 303 -9.51 -21.38 20.85
N TRP A 304 -9.99 -20.30 20.22
CA TRP A 304 -10.67 -20.27 18.92
C TRP A 304 -11.98 -21.06 18.80
N VAL A 305 -12.71 -21.30 19.90
CA VAL A 305 -14.05 -21.92 19.82
C VAL A 305 -15.15 -20.90 19.55
N THR A 306 -15.00 -19.68 20.05
CA THR A 306 -15.84 -18.56 19.64
C THR A 306 -15.19 -17.84 18.48
N ASP A 307 -15.95 -17.65 17.40
CA ASP A 307 -15.52 -16.78 16.32
C ASP A 307 -15.33 -15.36 16.84
N TRP A 308 -14.22 -14.73 16.45
CA TRP A 308 -13.95 -13.34 16.78
C TRP A 308 -14.79 -12.47 15.86
N VAL A 309 -15.65 -11.65 16.47
CA VAL A 309 -16.39 -10.59 15.78
C VAL A 309 -15.76 -9.26 16.14
N PRO A 310 -15.32 -8.46 15.16
CA PRO A 310 -14.82 -7.11 15.42
C PRO A 310 -15.86 -6.27 16.18
N LEU A 311 -15.38 -5.42 17.10
CA LEU A 311 -16.24 -4.60 17.97
C LEU A 311 -17.19 -3.65 17.21
N GLN A 312 -16.84 -3.30 15.98
CA GLN A 312 -17.66 -2.42 15.15
C GLN A 312 -17.33 -2.68 13.68
N GLU A 313 -18.31 -3.17 12.92
CA GLU A 313 -18.20 -3.17 11.46
C GLU A 313 -18.34 -1.72 10.99
N PRO A 314 -17.37 -1.22 10.20
CA PRO A 314 -17.51 0.10 9.63
C PRO A 314 -18.65 0.13 8.62
N ASP A 315 -19.27 1.29 8.50
CA ASP A 315 -20.25 1.56 7.44
C ASP A 315 -19.62 1.23 6.08
N GLU A 316 -20.32 0.46 5.23
CA GLU A 316 -19.76 -0.04 3.97
C GLU A 316 -19.25 1.10 3.07
N ASP A 317 -19.91 2.26 3.14
CA ASP A 317 -19.54 3.48 2.41
C ASP A 317 -18.21 4.12 2.87
N GLN A 318 -17.66 3.66 4.00
CA GLN A 318 -16.40 4.14 4.59
C GLN A 318 -15.24 3.17 4.37
N LEU A 319 -15.51 2.01 3.77
CA LEU A 319 -14.49 1.02 3.48
C LEU A 319 -13.55 1.49 2.37
N PHE A 320 -12.26 1.15 2.51
CA PHE A 320 -11.28 1.31 1.45
C PHE A 320 -10.49 0.02 1.23
N TYR A 321 -10.03 -0.20 0.01
CA TYR A 321 -9.11 -1.28 -0.30
C TYR A 321 -7.69 -0.86 0.05
N VAL A 322 -6.88 -1.77 0.62
CA VAL A 322 -5.46 -1.51 0.94
C VAL A 322 -4.71 -0.90 -0.26
N HIS A 323 -5.06 -1.34 -1.47
CA HIS A 323 -4.43 -0.90 -2.71
C HIS A 323 -4.72 0.57 -3.09
N ASP A 324 -5.60 1.27 -2.36
CA ASP A 324 -5.89 2.69 -2.53
C ASP A 324 -5.55 3.50 -1.28
N ARG A 325 -4.26 3.54 -0.93
CA ARG A 325 -3.76 4.34 0.21
C ARG A 325 -3.89 5.84 0.01
N SER A 326 -3.96 6.31 -1.23
CA SER A 326 -4.25 7.72 -1.50
C SER A 326 -5.62 8.11 -0.95
N SER A 327 -6.59 7.20 -0.98
CA SER A 327 -7.88 7.39 -0.33
C SER A 327 -7.80 7.43 1.20
N LEU A 328 -6.86 6.75 1.85
CA LEU A 328 -6.69 6.84 3.32
C LEU A 328 -6.42 8.28 3.75
N PHE A 329 -5.43 8.94 3.16
CA PHE A 329 -5.13 10.33 3.50
C PHE A 329 -6.28 11.27 3.13
N ARG A 330 -7.04 10.93 2.07
CA ARG A 330 -8.25 11.67 1.68
C ARG A 330 -9.33 11.56 2.74
N ILE A 331 -9.60 10.35 3.23
CA ILE A 331 -10.58 10.07 4.27
C ILE A 331 -10.23 10.81 5.56
N VAL A 332 -8.95 10.79 5.96
CA VAL A 332 -8.47 11.56 7.12
C VAL A 332 -8.75 13.05 6.91
N ASN A 333 -8.35 13.62 5.77
CA ASN A 333 -8.59 15.02 5.44
C ASN A 333 -10.06 15.40 5.44
N ASP A 334 -10.90 14.59 4.78
CA ASP A 334 -12.33 14.84 4.66
C ASP A 334 -12.99 14.82 6.04
N ARG A 335 -12.56 13.91 6.93
CA ARG A 335 -13.04 13.86 8.33
C ARG A 335 -12.56 15.05 9.14
N ILE A 336 -11.28 15.45 9.03
CA ILE A 336 -10.77 16.64 9.72
C ILE A 336 -11.59 17.85 9.29
N ARG A 337 -11.74 18.06 7.97
CA ARG A 337 -12.51 19.18 7.40
C ARG A 337 -13.98 19.17 7.86
N ALA A 338 -14.60 17.99 7.97
CA ALA A 338 -15.98 17.87 8.43
C ALA A 338 -16.17 18.32 9.90
N VAL A 339 -15.14 18.17 10.75
CA VAL A 339 -15.23 18.52 12.18
C VAL A 339 -14.70 19.93 12.47
N THR A 340 -13.65 20.37 11.77
CA THR A 340 -13.02 21.68 12.03
C THR A 340 -13.60 22.80 11.19
N GLU A 341 -14.36 22.48 10.13
CA GLU A 341 -14.78 23.40 9.07
C GLU A 341 -13.60 24.11 8.36
N ALA A 342 -12.36 23.65 8.61
CA ALA A 342 -11.13 24.26 8.12
C ALA A 342 -10.28 23.22 7.39
N GLU A 343 -9.47 23.68 6.43
CA GLU A 343 -8.49 22.79 5.80
C GLU A 343 -7.45 22.33 6.83
N PRO A 344 -7.11 21.02 6.86
CA PRO A 344 -6.09 20.52 7.75
C PRO A 344 -4.76 21.22 7.47
N LEU A 345 -4.09 21.67 8.54
CA LEU A 345 -2.80 22.32 8.47
C LEU A 345 -1.79 21.40 7.78
N GLY A 346 -1.27 21.89 6.66
CA GLY A 346 -0.17 21.27 5.93
C GLY A 346 1.19 21.65 6.49
N PHE A 347 2.22 20.91 6.10
CA PHE A 347 3.61 21.28 6.36
C PHE A 347 4.49 21.03 5.14
N VAL A 348 5.64 21.70 5.12
CA VAL A 348 6.65 21.52 4.08
C VAL A 348 7.95 21.09 4.74
N VAL A 349 8.50 19.96 4.30
CA VAL A 349 9.85 19.50 4.68
C VAL A 349 10.77 19.76 3.51
N LYS A 350 11.78 20.60 3.73
CA LYS A 350 12.79 20.95 2.73
C LYS A 350 14.16 20.43 3.16
N GLY A 351 14.97 20.04 2.19
CA GLY A 351 16.35 19.59 2.40
C GLY A 351 17.05 19.33 1.07
N GLU A 352 18.37 19.21 1.09
CA GLU A 352 19.16 18.91 -0.11
C GLU A 352 19.02 17.44 -0.55
N ASN A 353 18.75 16.56 0.40
CA ASN A 353 18.51 15.14 0.23
C ASN A 353 17.61 14.64 1.38
N PRO A 354 17.04 13.42 1.30
CA PRO A 354 16.22 12.86 2.36
C PRO A 354 16.90 12.79 3.73
N GLN A 355 18.22 12.58 3.76
CA GLN A 355 18.99 12.50 5.00
C GLN A 355 19.00 13.84 5.74
N LYS A 356 19.10 14.97 5.01
CA LYS A 356 18.99 16.32 5.59
C LYS A 356 17.56 16.69 5.99
N MET A 357 16.55 16.09 5.37
CA MET A 357 15.14 16.25 5.76
C MET A 357 14.79 15.50 7.04
N LEU A 358 15.48 14.39 7.30
CA LEU A 358 15.15 13.48 8.39
C LEU A 358 15.10 14.16 9.77
N PRO A 359 16.07 14.99 10.21
CA PRO A 359 15.99 15.67 11.51
C PRO A 359 14.78 16.61 11.63
N VAL A 360 14.42 17.31 10.55
CA VAL A 360 13.24 18.19 10.51
C VAL A 360 11.98 17.35 10.68
N TYR A 361 11.89 16.25 9.95
CA TYR A 361 10.75 15.35 10.03
C TYR A 361 10.61 14.69 11.41
N ILE A 362 11.72 14.22 12.01
CA ILE A 362 11.74 13.71 13.40
C ILE A 362 11.19 14.77 14.36
N GLY A 363 11.58 16.04 14.20
CA GLY A 363 11.07 17.13 15.03
C GLY A 363 9.56 17.33 14.90
N LEU A 364 8.98 17.13 13.71
CA LEU A 364 7.53 17.19 13.49
C LEU A 364 6.81 16.01 14.15
N VAL A 365 7.36 14.80 14.04
CA VAL A 365 6.79 13.61 14.70
C VAL A 365 6.87 13.72 16.21
N GLN A 366 7.99 14.20 16.75
CA GLN A 366 8.12 14.43 18.19
C GLN A 366 7.09 15.44 18.69
N ARG A 367 6.89 16.55 17.96
CA ARG A 367 5.85 17.52 18.30
C ARG A 367 4.45 16.89 18.30
N ALA A 368 4.13 16.10 17.28
CA ALA A 368 2.85 15.39 17.22
C ALA A 368 2.66 14.39 18.37
N VAL A 369 3.73 13.73 18.81
CA VAL A 369 3.73 12.87 20.00
C VAL A 369 3.46 13.68 21.27
N ASP A 370 4.13 14.82 21.44
CA ASP A 370 3.99 15.69 22.61
C ASP A 370 2.58 16.31 22.70
N GLU A 371 2.00 16.66 21.56
CA GLU A 371 0.64 17.23 21.43
C GLU A 371 -0.46 16.15 21.40
N GLU A 372 -0.07 14.88 21.19
CA GLU A 372 -0.95 13.75 20.88
C GLU A 372 -1.92 14.07 19.72
N ASP A 373 -1.39 14.69 18.66
CA ASP A 373 -2.14 15.06 17.47
C ASP A 373 -1.32 14.84 16.19
N PHE A 374 -1.69 13.81 15.44
CA PHE A 374 -1.08 13.41 14.19
C PHE A 374 -1.82 13.95 12.96
N SER A 375 -2.83 14.81 13.14
CA SER A 375 -3.68 15.32 12.05
C SER A 375 -2.87 15.98 10.92
N ALA A 376 -1.82 16.74 11.27
CA ALA A 376 -0.95 17.36 10.27
C ALA A 376 -0.12 16.33 9.50
N LEU A 377 0.41 15.31 10.18
CA LEU A 377 1.23 14.23 9.57
C LEU A 377 0.40 13.32 8.66
N LEU A 378 -0.86 13.08 9.01
CA LEU A 378 -1.80 12.31 8.20
C LEU A 378 -2.58 13.15 7.18
N SER A 379 -2.31 14.46 7.11
CA SER A 379 -2.96 15.35 6.15
C SER A 379 -2.39 15.20 4.74
N GLN A 380 -3.22 15.24 3.69
CA GLN A 380 -2.72 15.26 2.30
C GLN A 380 -1.92 16.53 1.96
N ASN A 381 -2.05 17.60 2.74
CA ASN A 381 -1.42 18.90 2.47
C ASN A 381 0.05 18.94 2.92
N ARG A 382 0.78 17.84 2.77
CA ARG A 382 2.19 17.74 3.14
C ARG A 382 3.06 17.70 1.89
N HIS A 383 4.18 18.42 1.94
CA HIS A 383 5.07 18.54 0.80
C HIS A 383 6.51 18.27 1.21
N PHE A 384 7.14 17.33 0.52
CA PHE A 384 8.57 17.04 0.65
C PHE A 384 9.28 17.56 -0.59
N GLN A 385 10.22 18.48 -0.41
CA GLN A 385 10.83 19.25 -1.49
C GLN A 385 12.35 19.24 -1.41
N LEU A 386 13.00 18.68 -2.43
CA LEU A 386 14.45 18.78 -2.57
C LEU A 386 14.83 20.16 -3.11
N SER A 387 15.66 20.86 -2.34
CA SER A 387 16.13 22.22 -2.64
C SER A 387 17.64 22.25 -2.67
N HIS A 388 18.22 22.88 -3.68
CA HIS A 388 19.67 23.07 -3.75
C HIS A 388 20.14 24.06 -2.67
N GLU A 389 21.24 23.75 -1.98
CA GLU A 389 21.85 24.54 -0.88
C GLU A 389 21.92 26.06 -1.12
N ARG A 390 22.17 26.50 -2.36
CA ARG A 390 22.21 27.94 -2.72
C ARG A 390 20.89 28.68 -2.49
N SER A 391 19.76 27.97 -2.53
CA SER A 391 18.42 28.54 -2.32
C SER A 391 18.04 28.60 -0.84
N LEU A 392 18.64 27.78 0.02
CA LEU A 392 18.28 27.69 1.45
C LEU A 392 18.82 28.84 2.29
N GLN A 393 19.97 29.42 1.93
CA GLN A 393 20.57 30.55 2.67
C GLN A 393 19.75 31.85 2.62
N VAL A 394 18.83 31.99 1.66
CA VAL A 394 17.96 33.17 1.53
C VAL A 394 16.72 33.08 2.44
N LEU A 395 16.28 31.86 2.80
CA LEU A 395 14.99 31.63 3.47
C LEU A 395 15.05 31.61 5.00
N THR A 396 16.22 31.41 5.62
CA THR A 396 16.35 31.22 7.08
C THR A 396 16.20 32.50 7.91
N ASN A 397 16.08 33.68 7.28
CA ASN A 397 16.00 34.98 7.99
C ASN A 397 14.60 35.56 8.17
N ALA A 398 13.51 34.84 7.81
CA ALA A 398 12.15 35.36 7.93
C ALA A 398 11.29 34.54 8.92
N HIS A 399 11.23 34.99 10.17
CA HIS A 399 10.13 34.65 11.08
C HIS A 399 8.84 35.33 10.60
N TYR A 400 8.04 34.68 9.76
CA TYR A 400 6.71 35.19 9.42
C TYR A 400 5.65 34.09 9.31
N LYS A 401 4.47 34.43 9.83
CA LYS A 401 3.21 33.68 9.77
C LYS A 401 2.92 33.20 8.34
N PHE A 402 2.44 31.96 8.26
CA PHE A 402 1.95 31.25 7.07
C PHE A 402 1.24 32.16 6.07
N SER A 403 1.97 32.55 5.02
CA SER A 403 1.44 32.83 3.70
C SER A 403 2.57 32.52 2.72
N PRO A 404 2.42 31.57 1.79
CA PRO A 404 3.49 31.12 0.92
C PRO A 404 3.76 32.17 -0.16
N ARG A 405 4.53 33.21 0.17
CA ARG A 405 5.19 34.06 -0.82
C ARG A 405 6.69 33.78 -0.74
N THR A 406 7.10 32.91 -1.64
CA THR A 406 8.46 32.43 -1.77
C THR A 406 9.35 33.45 -2.48
N ALA A 407 10.63 33.46 -2.10
CA ALA A 407 11.63 34.31 -2.74
C ALA A 407 11.94 33.70 -4.12
N THR A 408 11.48 34.38 -5.16
CA THR A 408 11.70 33.97 -6.54
C THR A 408 13.10 34.35 -7.01
N ASP A 409 13.68 33.62 -7.95
CA ASP A 409 14.83 34.12 -8.72
C ASP A 409 14.45 35.42 -9.48
N GLU A 410 15.42 36.06 -10.15
CA GLU A 410 15.19 37.27 -10.96
C GLU A 410 14.11 37.09 -12.05
N ASN A 411 13.67 35.85 -12.31
CA ASN A 411 12.64 35.46 -13.27
C ASN A 411 11.34 34.94 -12.64
N GLY A 412 11.20 34.88 -11.31
CA GLY A 412 9.96 34.38 -10.69
C GLY A 412 9.96 32.88 -10.30
N PHE A 413 11.02 32.11 -10.55
CA PHE A 413 11.02 30.66 -10.38
C PHE A 413 11.92 30.19 -9.24
N GLU A 414 11.35 29.42 -8.32
CA GLU A 414 12.14 28.65 -7.35
C GLU A 414 12.73 27.43 -8.06
N SER A 415 14.06 27.31 -8.08
CA SER A 415 14.76 26.14 -8.62
C SER A 415 14.64 24.95 -7.64
N TYR A 416 13.46 24.34 -7.57
CA TYR A 416 13.31 23.02 -6.94
C TYR A 416 13.83 21.94 -7.87
N VAL A 417 14.56 20.99 -7.29
CA VAL A 417 15.13 19.87 -8.05
C VAL A 417 14.10 18.77 -8.24
N THR A 418 13.35 18.44 -7.17
CA THR A 418 12.27 17.44 -7.24
C THR A 418 11.38 17.52 -6.01
N SER A 419 10.12 17.10 -6.14
CA SER A 419 9.17 16.99 -5.03
C SER A 419 8.16 15.88 -5.31
N GLY A 420 7.57 15.33 -4.25
CA GLY A 420 6.43 14.42 -4.36
C GLY A 420 6.49 13.20 -3.44
N PRO A 421 5.56 12.24 -3.63
CA PRO A 421 5.38 11.10 -2.73
C PRO A 421 6.59 10.16 -2.64
N GLY A 422 7.44 10.11 -3.67
CA GLY A 422 8.68 9.31 -3.63
C GLY A 422 9.65 9.81 -2.57
N VAL A 423 9.85 11.13 -2.48
CA VAL A 423 10.73 11.77 -1.49
C VAL A 423 10.20 11.57 -0.08
N GLU A 424 8.90 11.76 0.10
CA GLU A 424 8.22 11.49 1.36
C GLU A 424 8.45 10.06 1.84
N LYS A 425 8.21 9.07 0.96
CA LYS A 425 8.39 7.66 1.29
C LYS A 425 9.83 7.32 1.64
N GLU A 426 10.82 7.92 0.97
CA GLU A 426 12.23 7.72 1.32
C GLU A 426 12.57 8.33 2.69
N VAL A 427 12.08 9.53 3.01
CA VAL A 427 12.26 10.12 4.35
C VAL A 427 11.60 9.24 5.41
N MET A 428 10.42 8.66 5.12
CA MET A 428 9.74 7.72 6.02
C MET A 428 10.54 6.45 6.26
N ASP A 429 11.09 5.84 5.21
CA ASP A 429 11.94 4.64 5.32
C ASP A 429 13.24 4.94 6.09
N LEU A 430 13.87 6.09 5.85
CA LEU A 430 15.03 6.52 6.61
C LEU A 430 14.69 6.78 8.08
N PHE A 431 13.52 7.33 8.37
CA PHE A 431 13.06 7.53 9.74
C PHE A 431 12.86 6.20 10.47
N LEU A 432 12.21 5.24 9.82
CA LEU A 432 12.05 3.88 10.34
C LEU A 432 13.41 3.21 10.58
N LYS A 433 14.31 3.23 9.58
CA LYS A 433 15.66 2.65 9.69
C LYS A 433 16.49 3.29 10.78
N ALA A 434 16.48 4.62 10.91
CA ALA A 434 17.19 5.32 11.97
C ALA A 434 16.71 4.85 13.35
N LYS A 435 15.38 4.72 13.54
CA LYS A 435 14.82 4.26 14.82
C LYS A 435 15.06 2.79 15.10
N LEU A 436 14.98 1.92 14.11
CA LEU A 436 15.33 0.52 14.25
C LEU A 436 16.83 0.39 14.56
N ASN A 437 17.72 0.95 13.74
CA ASN A 437 19.16 0.78 13.93
C ASN A 437 19.68 1.36 15.25
N SER A 438 19.15 2.50 15.71
CA SER A 438 19.58 3.10 16.98
C SER A 438 19.09 2.34 18.21
N HIS A 439 17.99 1.59 18.11
CA HIS A 439 17.32 1.07 19.31
C HIS A 439 16.75 -0.35 19.20
N VAL A 440 17.09 -1.12 18.15
CA VAL A 440 16.60 -2.51 18.01
C VAL A 440 16.93 -3.32 19.26
N HIS A 441 18.14 -3.22 19.81
CA HIS A 441 18.50 -3.97 21.02
C HIS A 441 17.86 -3.41 22.31
N ASP A 442 17.48 -2.13 22.31
CA ASP A 442 16.91 -1.45 23.47
C ASP A 442 15.39 -1.63 23.57
N PHE A 443 14.72 -1.84 22.45
CA PHE A 443 13.26 -1.89 22.34
C PHE A 443 12.73 -3.19 21.82
N LEU A 444 13.52 -4.02 21.14
CA LEU A 444 13.04 -5.23 20.50
C LEU A 444 13.80 -6.47 20.96
N ILE A 445 13.08 -7.58 21.09
CA ILE A 445 13.63 -8.90 21.36
C ILE A 445 13.00 -9.92 20.42
N GLN A 446 13.81 -10.81 19.87
CA GLN A 446 13.34 -11.91 19.02
C GLN A 446 12.51 -12.91 19.85
N VAL A 447 11.33 -13.29 19.35
CA VAL A 447 10.43 -14.21 20.07
C VAL A 447 10.17 -15.48 19.29
N ILE A 448 9.76 -15.35 18.03
CA ILE A 448 9.40 -16.46 17.16
C ILE A 448 10.02 -16.25 15.78
N ASP A 449 10.69 -17.28 15.28
CA ASP A 449 11.45 -17.24 14.03
C ASP A 449 12.34 -16.00 13.98
N GLU A 450 12.30 -15.21 12.91
CA GLU A 450 13.03 -13.94 12.77
C GLU A 450 12.30 -12.71 13.34
N TYR A 451 11.10 -12.90 13.89
CA TYR A 451 10.24 -11.80 14.34
C TYR A 451 10.49 -11.37 15.78
N THR A 452 10.31 -10.07 16.02
CA THR A 452 10.58 -9.40 17.29
C THR A 452 9.31 -8.86 17.95
N THR A 453 9.30 -8.83 19.28
CA THR A 453 8.36 -8.08 20.13
C THR A 453 9.09 -6.99 20.91
N LEU A 454 8.38 -6.22 21.74
CA LEU A 454 8.99 -5.25 22.63
C LEU A 454 9.84 -5.90 23.73
N SER A 455 11.07 -5.44 23.89
CA SER A 455 11.93 -5.77 25.03
C SER A 455 11.43 -5.01 26.27
N THR A 456 11.10 -5.75 27.32
CA THR A 456 10.54 -5.20 28.57
C THR A 456 11.33 -5.62 29.79
N VAL A 457 11.42 -4.72 30.77
CA VAL A 457 11.88 -5.07 32.12
C VAL A 457 10.80 -5.81 32.90
N PRO A 458 11.12 -6.54 34.00
CA PRO A 458 10.11 -7.11 34.88
C PRO A 458 9.16 -6.04 35.43
N LEU A 459 7.87 -6.39 35.60
CA LEU A 459 6.83 -5.46 36.06
C LEU A 459 7.19 -4.78 37.39
N ALA A 460 7.82 -5.49 38.32
CA ALA A 460 8.28 -4.95 39.60
C ALA A 460 9.28 -3.79 39.45
N SER A 461 10.05 -3.76 38.36
CA SER A 461 11.00 -2.69 38.03
C SER A 461 10.43 -1.66 37.07
N SER A 462 9.22 -1.88 36.53
CA SER A 462 8.60 -1.00 35.53
C SER A 462 8.07 0.31 36.12
N ALA A 463 7.88 0.38 37.44
CA ALA A 463 7.48 1.59 38.15
C ALA A 463 8.51 2.73 37.98
N ASP A 464 9.79 2.38 37.79
CA ASP A 464 10.89 3.31 37.60
C ASP A 464 11.15 3.67 36.13
N LEU A 465 10.22 3.34 35.21
CA LEU A 465 10.35 3.71 33.82
C LEU A 465 10.36 5.23 33.67
N THR A 466 11.51 5.78 33.28
CA THR A 466 11.70 7.22 33.11
C THR A 466 10.78 7.80 32.03
N GLU A 467 10.33 9.04 32.21
CA GLU A 467 9.53 9.74 31.19
C GLU A 467 10.26 9.85 29.85
N ALA A 468 11.59 10.00 29.88
CA ALA A 468 12.40 9.99 28.67
C ALA A 468 12.22 8.68 27.87
N LYS A 469 12.32 7.52 28.55
CA LYS A 469 12.14 6.21 27.89
C LYS A 469 10.70 6.00 27.43
N LYS A 470 9.70 6.47 28.18
CA LYS A 470 8.29 6.46 27.73
C LYS A 470 8.10 7.28 26.46
N ASN A 471 8.68 8.47 26.41
CA ASN A 471 8.60 9.34 25.23
C ASN A 471 9.29 8.71 24.03
N GLU A 472 10.47 8.10 24.21
CA GLU A 472 11.15 7.37 23.13
C GLU A 472 10.34 6.17 22.63
N LEU A 473 9.73 5.39 23.52
CA LEU A 473 8.84 4.28 23.15
C LEU A 473 7.59 4.76 22.42
N THR A 474 7.03 5.90 22.85
CA THR A 474 5.89 6.53 22.17
C THR A 474 6.29 7.00 20.79
N LEU A 475 7.44 7.64 20.64
CA LEU A 475 7.98 8.03 19.34
C LEU A 475 8.25 6.80 18.45
N PHE A 476 8.77 5.72 19.01
CA PHE A 476 8.99 4.47 18.29
C PHE A 476 7.66 3.86 17.81
N GLY A 477 6.64 3.81 18.66
CA GLY A 477 5.28 3.42 18.28
C GLY A 477 4.72 4.27 17.15
N ALA A 478 4.87 5.59 17.23
CA ALA A 478 4.45 6.52 16.18
C ALA A 478 5.19 6.29 14.86
N THR A 479 6.49 5.98 14.93
CA THR A 479 7.31 5.64 13.75
C THR A 479 6.76 4.39 13.05
N VAL A 480 6.43 3.36 13.83
CA VAL A 480 5.83 2.12 13.34
C VAL A 480 4.46 2.41 12.72
N GLY A 481 3.60 3.14 13.43
CA GLY A 481 2.26 3.50 12.94
C GLY A 481 2.30 4.27 11.62
N LEU A 482 3.14 5.32 11.54
CA LEU A 482 3.28 6.10 10.31
C LEU A 482 3.78 5.22 9.16
N SER A 483 4.76 4.34 9.41
CA SER A 483 5.22 3.38 8.40
C SER A 483 4.04 2.55 7.86
N LEU A 484 3.23 1.96 8.75
CA LEU A 484 2.06 1.16 8.34
C LEU A 484 1.09 1.97 7.48
N VAL A 485 0.87 3.25 7.76
CA VAL A 485 0.03 4.14 6.92
C VAL A 485 0.64 4.32 5.53
N HIS A 486 1.96 4.51 5.41
CA HIS A 486 2.65 4.77 4.15
C HIS A 486 2.86 3.55 3.24
N GLY A 487 2.48 2.34 3.65
CA GLY A 487 2.78 1.10 2.91
C GLY A 487 4.04 0.39 3.39
N ILE A 488 4.57 0.91 4.49
CA ILE A 488 5.76 0.59 5.26
C ILE A 488 5.68 -0.64 6.17
N TYR A 489 6.06 -1.86 5.80
CA TYR A 489 6.15 -2.90 6.84
C TYR A 489 7.35 -2.63 7.76
N PRO A 490 7.16 -2.52 9.09
CA PRO A 490 8.17 -2.03 10.02
C PRO A 490 9.21 -3.10 10.41
N GLY A 491 10.07 -3.48 9.46
CA GLY A 491 11.16 -4.44 9.70
C GLY A 491 10.66 -5.83 10.10
N ASN A 492 11.21 -6.39 11.17
CA ASN A 492 10.87 -7.73 11.66
C ASN A 492 9.90 -7.70 12.86
N ILE A 493 9.14 -6.64 13.06
CA ILE A 493 8.10 -6.63 14.12
C ILE A 493 7.09 -7.73 13.82
N ASN A 494 6.71 -8.51 14.85
CA ASN A 494 5.78 -9.62 14.70
C ASN A 494 4.41 -9.13 14.17
N PRO A 495 3.91 -9.66 13.03
CA PRO A 495 2.63 -9.23 12.46
C PRO A 495 1.46 -9.48 13.42
N LEU A 496 1.47 -10.58 14.18
CA LEU A 496 0.41 -10.85 15.16
C LEU A 496 0.43 -9.84 16.32
N LEU A 497 1.60 -9.29 16.67
CA LEU A 497 1.67 -8.21 17.66
C LEU A 497 0.97 -6.96 17.13
N LEU A 498 1.18 -6.61 15.87
CA LEU A 498 0.51 -5.46 15.26
C LEU A 498 -1.00 -5.65 15.19
N VAL A 499 -1.49 -6.83 14.75
CA VAL A 499 -2.93 -7.14 14.74
C VAL A 499 -3.50 -7.03 16.15
N TYR A 500 -2.81 -7.60 17.14
CA TYR A 500 -3.23 -7.57 18.54
C TYR A 500 -3.34 -6.14 19.09
N LEU A 501 -2.31 -5.31 18.91
CA LEU A 501 -2.28 -3.93 19.41
C LEU A 501 -3.32 -3.06 18.71
N LEU A 502 -3.49 -3.21 17.39
CA LEU A 502 -4.48 -2.46 16.62
C LEU A 502 -5.91 -2.85 16.96
N ASN A 503 -6.17 -4.10 17.40
CA ASN A 503 -7.45 -4.54 17.96
C ASN A 503 -7.57 -4.24 19.47
N SER A 504 -7.01 -3.12 19.93
CA SER A 504 -7.12 -2.66 21.32
C SER A 504 -6.65 -3.71 22.35
N ASN A 505 -5.57 -4.43 22.03
CA ASN A 505 -5.00 -5.47 22.89
C ASN A 505 -5.96 -6.67 23.11
N ASN A 506 -6.86 -6.96 22.16
CA ASN A 506 -7.74 -8.10 22.25
C ASN A 506 -7.11 -9.36 21.66
N LEU A 507 -6.81 -10.36 22.51
CA LEU A 507 -6.14 -11.58 22.09
C LEU A 507 -7.03 -12.45 21.17
N LYS A 508 -8.36 -12.31 21.28
CA LYS A 508 -9.32 -13.02 20.42
C LYS A 508 -9.22 -12.61 18.96
N SER A 509 -8.68 -11.41 18.67
CA SER A 509 -8.43 -10.97 17.29
C SER A 509 -7.42 -11.83 16.52
N LEU A 510 -6.63 -12.64 17.23
CA LEU A 510 -5.66 -13.55 16.66
C LEU A 510 -6.34 -14.87 16.30
N THR A 511 -7.08 -14.85 15.20
CA THR A 511 -7.90 -15.98 14.75
C THR A 511 -7.04 -17.20 14.37
N LYS A 512 -7.62 -18.40 14.45
CA LYS A 512 -6.95 -19.63 14.06
C LYS A 512 -6.37 -19.59 12.64
N PRO A 513 -7.12 -19.15 11.61
CA PRO A 513 -6.57 -19.07 10.24
C PRO A 513 -5.34 -18.16 10.17
N LEU A 514 -5.39 -17.00 10.83
CA LEU A 514 -4.30 -16.03 10.83
C LEU A 514 -3.02 -16.60 11.46
N VAL A 515 -3.14 -17.26 12.62
CA VAL A 515 -1.98 -17.89 13.28
C VAL A 515 -1.45 -19.06 12.47
N LEU A 516 -2.32 -19.85 11.84
CA LEU A 516 -1.91 -20.97 10.99
C LEU A 516 -1.17 -20.50 9.73
N GLU A 517 -1.63 -19.40 9.12
CA GLU A 517 -1.03 -18.82 7.92
C GLU A 517 0.35 -18.23 8.22
N LEU A 518 0.46 -17.42 9.27
CA LEU A 518 1.71 -16.72 9.61
C LEU A 518 2.72 -17.60 10.33
N PHE A 519 2.25 -18.45 11.25
CA PHE A 519 3.10 -19.24 12.13
C PHE A 519 2.56 -20.68 12.30
N PRO A 520 2.63 -21.51 11.24
CA PRO A 520 2.06 -22.86 11.25
C PRO A 520 2.67 -23.76 12.35
N ASP A 521 3.95 -23.58 12.67
CA ASP A 521 4.61 -24.33 13.74
C ASP A 521 4.19 -23.86 15.14
N LEU A 522 3.91 -22.56 15.33
CA LEU A 522 3.26 -22.07 16.55
C LEU A 522 1.88 -22.67 16.70
N HIS A 523 1.05 -22.64 15.65
CA HIS A 523 -0.28 -23.26 15.67
C HIS A 523 -0.20 -24.76 16.03
N ARG A 524 0.73 -25.52 15.43
CA ARG A 524 0.95 -26.94 15.75
C ARG A 524 1.37 -27.10 17.22
N THR A 525 2.21 -26.22 17.73
CA THR A 525 2.67 -26.27 19.12
C THR A 525 1.59 -25.87 20.12
N LEU A 526 0.73 -24.92 19.78
CA LEU A 526 -0.44 -24.60 20.61
C LEU A 526 -1.40 -25.80 20.73
N SER A 527 -1.29 -26.78 19.82
CA SER A 527 -1.95 -28.09 19.95
C SER A 527 -1.19 -29.08 20.86
N HIS A 528 0.09 -28.82 21.16
CA HIS A 528 1.03 -29.65 21.94
C HIS A 528 1.72 -28.86 23.07
N PHE A 529 0.98 -28.66 24.16
CA PHE A 529 1.25 -27.78 25.32
C PHE A 529 2.59 -27.86 26.07
N ALA A 530 3.41 -28.89 25.88
CA ALA A 530 4.49 -29.20 26.83
C ALA A 530 5.75 -28.32 26.71
N THR A 531 5.97 -27.63 25.59
CA THR A 531 7.31 -27.13 25.24
C THR A 531 7.53 -25.63 25.54
N TYR A 532 6.48 -24.84 25.75
CA TYR A 532 6.59 -23.35 25.78
C TYR A 532 6.36 -22.71 27.15
N HIS A 533 6.16 -23.51 28.19
CA HIS A 533 6.09 -22.98 29.53
C HIS A 533 7.46 -23.06 30.20
N ASN A 534 7.94 -21.92 30.69
CA ASN A 534 8.98 -21.88 31.73
C ASN A 534 8.45 -22.38 33.10
N VAL A 535 7.42 -23.23 33.08
CA VAL A 535 6.75 -23.80 34.24
C VAL A 535 7.09 -25.28 34.27
N PRO A 536 7.60 -25.81 35.40
CA PRO A 536 7.90 -27.24 35.50
C PRO A 536 6.63 -28.06 35.30
N VAL A 537 6.71 -29.14 34.53
CA VAL A 537 5.57 -30.02 34.21
C VAL A 537 4.84 -30.51 35.47
N SER A 538 5.55 -30.66 36.59
CA SER A 538 4.99 -31.01 37.89
C SER A 538 3.96 -30.00 38.40
N ALA A 539 4.13 -28.71 38.12
CA ALA A 539 3.16 -27.68 38.50
C ALA A 539 1.86 -27.75 37.68
N LEU A 540 1.82 -28.55 36.61
CA LEU A 540 0.66 -28.75 35.74
C LEU A 540 -0.06 -30.09 36.00
N HIS A 541 0.31 -30.82 37.07
CA HIS A 541 -0.19 -32.17 37.35
C HIS A 541 -1.70 -32.19 37.66
N ASP A 542 -2.18 -31.25 38.49
CA ASP A 542 -3.58 -31.21 38.95
C ASP A 542 -4.41 -30.13 38.23
N ARG A 543 -4.11 -29.86 36.96
CA ARG A 543 -4.80 -28.78 36.22
C ARG A 543 -6.27 -29.11 35.96
N SER A 544 -7.15 -28.14 36.23
CA SER A 544 -8.56 -28.23 35.83
C SER A 544 -8.71 -28.11 34.30
N LYS A 545 -9.86 -28.51 33.75
CA LYS A 545 -10.18 -28.29 32.32
C LYS A 545 -10.14 -26.81 31.95
N SER A 546 -10.59 -25.93 32.86
CA SER A 546 -10.55 -24.48 32.69
C SER A 546 -9.11 -23.97 32.61
N LEU A 547 -8.26 -24.36 33.56
CA LEU A 547 -6.83 -24.02 33.53
C LEU A 547 -6.15 -24.54 32.26
N HIS A 548 -6.50 -25.76 31.83
CA HIS A 548 -5.94 -26.31 30.59
C HIS A 548 -6.27 -25.46 29.36
N ARG A 549 -7.47 -24.87 29.29
CA ARG A 549 -7.89 -23.99 28.20
C ARG A 549 -7.20 -22.63 28.26
N SER A 550 -7.07 -22.04 29.45
CA SER A 550 -6.40 -20.75 29.61
C SER A 550 -4.90 -20.81 29.29
N LEU A 551 -4.25 -21.96 29.52
CA LEU A 551 -2.84 -22.16 29.14
C LEU A 551 -2.59 -21.93 27.65
N ALA A 552 -3.51 -22.33 26.76
CA ALA A 552 -3.35 -22.10 25.32
C ALA A 552 -3.30 -20.59 24.99
N TRP A 553 -4.17 -19.80 25.60
CA TRP A 553 -4.17 -18.34 25.45
C TRP A 553 -2.89 -17.73 26.02
N THR A 554 -2.43 -18.19 27.19
CA THR A 554 -1.15 -17.74 27.75
C THR A 554 0.04 -18.10 26.86
N MET A 555 0.05 -19.28 26.24
CA MET A 555 1.11 -19.66 25.29
C MET A 555 1.10 -18.76 24.05
N LEU A 556 -0.07 -18.51 23.46
CA LEU A 556 -0.21 -17.63 22.31
C LEU A 556 0.24 -16.21 22.65
N HIS A 557 -0.22 -15.68 23.78
CA HIS A 557 0.21 -14.39 24.30
C HIS A 557 1.74 -14.33 24.48
N ASN A 558 2.34 -15.32 25.15
CA ASN A 558 3.78 -15.34 25.40
C ASN A 558 4.61 -15.46 24.11
N ALA A 559 4.09 -16.14 23.09
CA ALA A 559 4.75 -16.26 21.79
C ALA A 559 4.73 -14.97 20.96
N ILE A 560 3.87 -14.01 21.31
CA ILE A 560 3.65 -12.79 20.52
C ILE A 560 4.12 -11.56 21.29
N VAL A 561 3.61 -11.38 22.51
CA VAL A 561 3.87 -10.24 23.38
C VAL A 561 5.09 -10.50 24.24
N GLY A 562 5.26 -11.75 24.70
CA GLY A 562 6.21 -12.12 25.74
C GLY A 562 5.52 -12.38 27.09
N PRO A 563 6.28 -12.62 28.16
CA PRO A 563 5.74 -13.03 29.47
C PRO A 563 5.05 -11.90 30.26
N VAL A 564 5.10 -10.66 29.78
CA VAL A 564 4.59 -9.48 30.49
C VAL A 564 3.17 -9.15 30.05
N ALA A 565 2.35 -8.67 30.99
CA ALA A 565 1.00 -8.21 30.67
C ALA A 565 1.01 -6.94 29.78
N THR A 566 -0.10 -6.67 29.09
CA THR A 566 -0.17 -5.59 28.09
C THR A 566 -0.51 -4.23 28.67
N ASP A 567 -0.91 -4.22 29.94
CA ASP A 567 -0.95 -3.04 30.77
C ASP A 567 0.45 -2.56 31.22
N HIS A 568 1.51 -3.31 30.88
CA HIS A 568 2.88 -2.94 31.17
C HIS A 568 3.23 -1.56 30.56
N PRO A 569 3.92 -0.67 31.32
CA PRO A 569 4.20 0.70 30.88
C PRO A 569 4.87 0.82 29.50
N TYR A 570 5.71 -0.15 29.13
CA TYR A 570 6.37 -0.16 27.80
C TYR A 570 5.35 -0.35 26.67
N PHE A 571 4.45 -1.33 26.79
CA PHE A 571 3.42 -1.59 25.79
C PHE A 571 2.43 -0.43 25.72
N ARG A 572 2.05 0.16 26.86
CA ARG A 572 1.20 1.35 26.88
C ARG A 572 1.82 2.54 26.16
N ALA A 573 3.09 2.85 26.43
CA ALA A 573 3.80 3.95 25.75
C ALA A 573 3.91 3.69 24.24
N PHE A 574 4.32 2.49 23.84
CA PHE A 574 4.40 2.10 22.43
C PHE A 574 3.03 2.16 21.73
N ALA A 575 1.99 1.56 22.33
CA ALA A 575 0.64 1.55 21.77
C ALA A 575 0.04 2.95 21.66
N LYS A 576 0.35 3.85 22.62
CA LYS A 576 -0.04 5.27 22.56
C LYS A 576 0.53 5.98 21.33
N GLY A 577 1.77 5.69 20.98
CA GLY A 577 2.39 6.21 19.75
C GLY A 577 1.81 5.56 18.50
N LEU A 578 1.69 4.23 18.51
CA LEU A 578 1.19 3.43 17.40
C LEU A 578 -0.21 3.84 16.97
N SER A 579 -1.05 4.29 17.90
CA SER A 579 -2.42 4.69 17.58
C SER A 579 -2.50 5.95 16.72
N LEU A 580 -1.46 6.79 16.62
CA LEU A 580 -1.48 8.03 15.82
C LEU A 580 -2.75 8.89 16.05
N PRO A 581 -3.07 9.27 17.30
CA PRO A 581 -4.31 9.98 17.59
C PRO A 581 -4.41 11.29 16.82
N CYS A 582 -5.56 11.54 16.18
CA CYS A 582 -5.87 12.79 15.47
C CYS A 582 -6.91 13.58 16.24
N LYS A 583 -6.52 14.76 16.74
CA LYS A 583 -7.43 15.71 17.40
C LYS A 583 -7.83 16.78 16.37
N PRO A 584 -9.11 17.18 16.29
CA PRO A 584 -10.21 16.93 17.23
C PRO A 584 -11.08 15.70 16.92
N ILE A 585 -10.83 14.98 15.82
CA ILE A 585 -11.78 13.99 15.26
C ILE A 585 -11.86 12.65 16.01
N GLN A 586 -11.06 12.47 17.07
CA GLN A 586 -10.92 11.20 17.80
C GLN A 586 -10.71 10.02 16.85
N PHE A 587 -9.86 10.21 15.85
CA PHE A 587 -9.55 9.21 14.84
C PHE A 587 -8.13 8.69 15.07
N ASP A 588 -7.92 7.39 14.87
CA ASP A 588 -6.65 6.71 15.15
C ASP A 588 -6.36 5.64 14.08
N LEU A 589 -5.16 5.09 14.13
CA LEU A 589 -4.70 4.04 13.21
C LEU A 589 -5.53 2.76 13.31
N SER A 590 -6.03 2.42 14.51
CA SER A 590 -6.91 1.25 14.68
C SER A 590 -8.18 1.39 13.85
N LYS A 591 -8.81 2.58 13.83
CA LYS A 591 -9.97 2.86 12.98
C LYS A 591 -9.62 2.85 11.50
N ILE A 592 -8.47 3.40 11.11
CA ILE A 592 -7.96 3.32 9.73
C ILE A 592 -7.84 1.86 9.29
N ALA A 593 -7.16 1.04 10.09
CA ALA A 593 -6.94 -0.36 9.77
C ALA A 593 -8.25 -1.17 9.78
N ALA A 594 -9.22 -0.81 10.64
CA ALA A 594 -10.54 -1.43 10.65
C ALA A 594 -11.38 -1.09 9.40
N PHE A 595 -11.18 0.08 8.79
CA PHE A 595 -11.84 0.50 7.54
C PHE A 595 -11.24 -0.14 6.29
N CYS A 596 -10.17 -0.89 6.43
CA CYS A 596 -9.64 -1.72 5.36
C CYS A 596 -10.62 -2.84 5.02
N TYR A 597 -10.86 -3.11 3.75
CA TYR A 597 -11.54 -4.33 3.32
C TYR A 597 -10.78 -5.56 3.89
N GLY A 598 -11.49 -6.47 4.56
CA GLY A 598 -10.87 -7.59 5.31
C GLY A 598 -10.39 -7.23 6.72
N GLY A 599 -10.57 -5.98 7.15
CA GLY A 599 -10.27 -5.48 8.49
C GLY A 599 -8.78 -5.36 8.79
N ILE A 600 -8.46 -5.29 10.09
CA ILE A 600 -7.09 -5.08 10.59
C ILE A 600 -6.13 -6.19 10.19
N SER A 601 -6.59 -7.45 10.17
CA SER A 601 -5.75 -8.58 9.77
C SER A 601 -5.29 -8.45 8.33
N GLU A 602 -6.22 -8.17 7.40
CA GLU A 602 -5.89 -7.95 5.98
C GLU A 602 -5.01 -6.71 5.78
N PHE A 603 -5.25 -5.64 6.54
CA PHE A 603 -4.40 -4.46 6.53
C PHE A 603 -2.93 -4.78 6.88
N VAL A 604 -2.69 -5.61 7.89
CA VAL A 604 -1.33 -6.02 8.30
C VAL A 604 -0.74 -7.06 7.35
N LEU A 605 -1.53 -8.04 6.92
CA LEU A 605 -1.07 -9.11 6.01
C LEU A 605 -0.65 -8.55 4.65
N SER A 606 -1.48 -7.71 4.05
CA SER A 606 -1.11 -7.00 2.83
C SER A 606 0.19 -6.23 3.02
N LEU A 607 0.36 -5.45 4.10
CA LEU A 607 1.63 -4.78 4.39
C LEU A 607 2.81 -5.76 4.46
N LEU A 608 2.64 -6.95 5.03
CA LEU A 608 3.69 -7.96 5.08
C LEU A 608 4.10 -8.44 3.68
N GLU A 609 3.15 -8.53 2.73
CA GLU A 609 3.43 -8.84 1.32
C GLU A 609 4.26 -7.77 0.61
N SER A 610 4.35 -6.55 1.18
CA SER A 610 5.26 -5.51 0.67
C SER A 610 6.74 -5.90 0.80
N ARG A 611 7.08 -6.88 1.67
CA ARG A 611 8.45 -7.35 1.85
C ARG A 611 8.91 -8.16 0.64
N ILE A 612 10.04 -7.75 0.07
CA ILE A 612 10.70 -8.47 -1.01
C ILE A 612 11.45 -9.68 -0.44
N THR A 613 10.83 -10.86 -0.52
CA THR A 613 11.38 -12.16 -0.07
C THR A 613 12.20 -12.88 -1.14
N GLY A 614 12.53 -12.19 -2.24
CA GLY A 614 13.31 -12.74 -3.36
C GLY A 614 12.49 -13.48 -4.42
N LYS A 615 11.16 -13.28 -4.45
CA LYS A 615 10.29 -13.68 -5.57
C LYS A 615 10.16 -12.51 -6.55
N TYR A 616 10.49 -12.75 -7.82
CA TYR A 616 10.51 -11.72 -8.84
C TYR A 616 9.11 -11.19 -9.18
N GLU A 617 8.11 -12.06 -9.20
CA GLU A 617 6.73 -11.75 -9.59
C GLU A 617 6.08 -10.69 -8.70
N ALA A 618 6.54 -10.62 -7.44
CA ALA A 618 6.05 -9.67 -6.45
C ALA A 618 6.36 -8.21 -6.82
N LEU A 619 7.37 -7.96 -7.68
CA LEU A 619 7.72 -6.61 -8.13
C LEU A 619 6.74 -6.00 -9.13
N ARG A 620 5.87 -6.81 -9.76
CA ARG A 620 4.88 -6.36 -10.76
C ARG A 620 5.51 -5.45 -11.83
N LEU A 621 6.55 -5.94 -12.50
CA LEU A 621 7.26 -5.18 -13.54
C LEU A 621 6.53 -5.23 -14.87
N GLU A 622 6.44 -4.08 -15.54
CA GLU A 622 6.03 -3.97 -16.94
C GLU A 622 7.23 -3.56 -17.79
N TYR A 623 7.44 -4.25 -18.91
CA TYR A 623 8.55 -3.98 -19.82
C TYR A 623 8.03 -3.33 -21.09
N THR A 624 8.61 -2.20 -21.45
CA THR A 624 8.30 -1.48 -22.68
C THR A 624 9.56 -1.32 -23.51
N ASP A 625 9.56 -1.80 -24.75
CA ASP A 625 10.65 -1.56 -25.71
C ASP A 625 10.25 -0.42 -26.65
N LYS A 626 10.88 0.75 -26.47
CA LYS A 626 10.72 1.94 -27.32
C LYS A 626 11.87 2.12 -28.30
N THR A 627 12.69 1.09 -28.51
CA THR A 627 13.78 1.14 -29.48
C THR A 627 13.26 0.92 -30.90
N CYS A 628 13.96 1.50 -31.87
CA CYS A 628 13.75 1.29 -33.28
C CYS A 628 14.14 -0.14 -33.67
N ALA A 629 13.62 -0.62 -34.80
CA ALA A 629 13.86 -1.99 -35.25
C ALA A 629 15.35 -2.32 -35.40
N ALA A 630 16.17 -1.37 -35.86
CA ALA A 630 17.61 -1.57 -36.02
C ALA A 630 18.32 -1.81 -34.68
N THR A 631 18.06 -0.98 -33.68
CA THR A 631 18.60 -1.15 -32.31
C THR A 631 18.15 -2.47 -31.70
N ARG A 632 16.86 -2.82 -31.85
CA ARG A 632 16.31 -4.08 -31.35
C ARG A 632 17.00 -5.30 -31.95
N THR A 633 17.18 -5.32 -33.28
CA THR A 633 17.89 -6.41 -33.96
C THR A 633 19.34 -6.50 -33.47
N ALA A 634 20.05 -5.36 -33.37
CA ALA A 634 21.43 -5.34 -32.89
C ALA A 634 21.57 -5.86 -31.45
N LEU A 635 20.60 -5.53 -30.58
CA LEU A 635 20.58 -6.07 -29.21
C LEU A 635 20.33 -7.57 -29.19
N GLN A 636 19.37 -8.06 -29.99
CA GLN A 636 19.10 -9.50 -30.08
C GLN A 636 20.34 -10.26 -30.55
N ASP A 637 20.97 -9.78 -31.63
CA ASP A 637 22.20 -10.38 -32.16
C ASP A 637 23.32 -10.38 -31.10
N ALA A 638 23.46 -9.30 -30.33
CA ALA A 638 24.43 -9.22 -29.25
C ALA A 638 24.12 -10.18 -28.10
N TYR A 639 22.85 -10.38 -27.72
CA TYR A 639 22.46 -11.37 -26.70
C TYR A 639 22.82 -12.80 -27.12
N GLU A 640 22.66 -13.15 -28.40
CA GLU A 640 23.04 -14.47 -28.92
C GLU A 640 24.54 -14.77 -28.76
N THR A 641 25.38 -13.74 -28.67
CA THR A 641 26.83 -13.91 -28.44
C THR A 641 27.20 -14.17 -26.98
N VAL A 642 26.30 -13.87 -26.04
CA VAL A 642 26.56 -14.04 -24.60
C VAL A 642 26.17 -15.46 -24.16
N PRO A 643 27.09 -16.25 -23.58
CA PRO A 643 26.80 -17.61 -23.16
C PRO A 643 25.61 -17.68 -22.19
N GLY A 644 24.58 -18.43 -22.58
CA GLY A 644 23.36 -18.63 -21.78
C GLY A 644 22.25 -17.61 -22.00
N TRP A 645 22.43 -16.63 -22.91
CA TRP A 645 21.41 -15.63 -23.28
C TRP A 645 20.84 -15.83 -24.70
N SER A 646 21.07 -16.99 -25.30
CA SER A 646 20.46 -17.31 -26.60
C SER A 646 18.94 -17.33 -26.49
N GLY A 647 18.26 -16.58 -27.36
CA GLY A 647 16.82 -16.38 -27.35
C GLY A 647 16.28 -15.48 -26.23
N PHE A 648 17.14 -14.85 -25.42
CA PHE A 648 16.68 -13.94 -24.38
C PHE A 648 16.15 -12.64 -24.98
N LEU A 649 15.08 -12.13 -24.40
CA LEU A 649 14.66 -10.74 -24.55
C LEU A 649 15.32 -9.88 -23.46
N PHE A 650 15.25 -8.56 -23.61
CA PHE A 650 15.73 -7.63 -22.59
C PHE A 650 15.09 -7.90 -21.21
N SER A 651 13.80 -8.25 -21.17
CA SER A 651 13.09 -8.61 -19.93
C SER A 651 13.72 -9.82 -19.22
N ASP A 652 14.21 -10.80 -19.98
CA ASP A 652 14.83 -12.00 -19.42
C ASP A 652 16.21 -11.70 -18.85
N VAL A 653 16.99 -10.85 -19.53
CA VAL A 653 18.29 -10.36 -19.04
C VAL A 653 18.11 -9.59 -17.73
N PHE A 654 17.13 -8.67 -17.68
CA PHE A 654 16.89 -7.88 -16.48
C PHE A 654 16.30 -8.71 -15.33
N ARG A 655 15.42 -9.69 -15.62
CA ARG A 655 14.96 -10.67 -14.62
C ARG A 655 16.14 -11.46 -14.05
N ALA A 656 17.00 -11.99 -14.91
CA ALA A 656 18.18 -12.74 -14.50
C ALA A 656 19.13 -11.90 -13.63
N PHE A 657 19.23 -10.59 -13.88
CA PHE A 657 19.97 -9.67 -13.02
C PHE A 657 19.35 -9.56 -11.62
N LEU A 658 18.04 -9.36 -11.54
CA LEU A 658 17.32 -9.14 -10.27
C LEU A 658 17.23 -10.39 -9.40
N GLU A 659 17.10 -11.57 -10.00
CA GLU A 659 17.01 -12.86 -9.30
C GLU A 659 18.35 -13.38 -8.78
N ASP A 660 19.44 -12.91 -9.36
CA ASP A 660 20.80 -13.32 -9.01
C ASP A 660 21.30 -12.61 -7.73
N SER A 661 22.28 -13.21 -7.06
CA SER A 661 22.78 -12.75 -5.76
C SER A 661 24.26 -12.37 -5.81
N GLY A 662 24.72 -11.65 -4.78
CA GLY A 662 26.09 -11.16 -4.71
C GLY A 662 26.34 -9.91 -5.55
N ILE A 663 27.57 -9.40 -5.45
CA ILE A 663 28.04 -8.20 -6.14
C ILE A 663 28.68 -8.61 -7.47
N PRO A 664 28.15 -8.21 -8.64
CA PRO A 664 28.83 -8.40 -9.91
C PRO A 664 30.11 -7.56 -9.95
N CYS A 665 31.21 -8.16 -10.42
CA CYS A 665 32.53 -7.55 -10.48
C CYS A 665 32.96 -6.87 -9.16
N PRO A 666 33.19 -7.62 -8.05
CA PRO A 666 33.46 -7.04 -6.72
C PRO A 666 34.62 -6.04 -6.69
N THR A 667 35.67 -6.26 -7.48
CA THR A 667 36.82 -5.34 -7.58
C THR A 667 36.42 -3.96 -8.09
N LEU A 668 35.60 -3.89 -9.13
CA LEU A 668 35.09 -2.62 -9.66
C LEU A 668 34.11 -1.96 -8.69
N MET A 669 33.30 -2.76 -7.99
CA MET A 669 32.38 -2.23 -6.98
C MET A 669 33.13 -1.58 -5.80
N ALA A 670 34.26 -2.16 -5.37
CA ALA A 670 35.07 -1.60 -4.29
C ALA A 670 35.62 -0.21 -4.63
N GLU A 671 35.96 0.05 -5.90
CA GLU A 671 36.39 1.37 -6.38
C GLU A 671 35.26 2.41 -6.33
N MET A 672 34.01 1.96 -6.49
CA MET A 672 32.82 2.82 -6.50
C MET A 672 32.17 2.98 -5.12
N GLN A 673 32.55 2.19 -4.11
CA GLN A 673 31.85 2.14 -2.81
C GLN A 673 31.76 3.52 -2.15
N GLY A 674 32.80 4.36 -2.27
CA GLY A 674 32.81 5.72 -1.70
C GLY A 674 32.01 6.77 -2.50
N SER A 675 31.42 6.39 -3.63
CA SER A 675 30.62 7.28 -4.48
C SER A 675 29.10 7.16 -4.23
N PHE A 676 28.67 6.12 -3.52
CA PHE A 676 27.26 5.95 -3.16
C PHE A 676 26.89 6.80 -1.95
N ASN A 677 25.61 7.10 -1.80
CA ASN A 677 25.11 7.74 -0.59
C ASN A 677 25.29 6.81 0.61
N ASP A 678 25.64 7.36 1.79
CA ASP A 678 25.88 6.61 3.04
C ASP A 678 24.70 5.72 3.46
N ILE A 679 23.48 6.00 2.99
CA ILE A 679 22.30 5.15 3.28
C ILE A 679 22.32 3.81 2.55
N VAL A 680 23.13 3.69 1.50
CA VAL A 680 23.27 2.47 0.71
C VAL A 680 24.29 1.57 1.38
N THR A 681 23.83 0.46 1.94
CA THR A 681 24.70 -0.58 2.46
C THR A 681 24.86 -1.72 1.46
N LEU A 682 26.10 -2.19 1.29
CA LEU A 682 26.42 -3.42 0.57
C LEU A 682 26.33 -4.66 1.47
N GLU A 683 26.03 -4.47 2.76
CA GLU A 683 25.74 -5.57 3.67
C GLU A 683 24.50 -6.34 3.19
N GLY A 684 24.59 -7.67 3.20
CA GLY A 684 23.53 -8.52 2.68
C GLY A 684 23.45 -8.59 1.15
N ALA A 685 24.44 -8.08 0.41
CA ALA A 685 24.45 -8.20 -1.06
C ALA A 685 24.41 -9.65 -1.58
N SER A 686 24.83 -10.62 -0.76
CA SER A 686 24.73 -12.06 -1.04
C SER A 686 23.34 -12.65 -0.79
N GLU A 687 22.45 -11.92 -0.12
CA GLU A 687 21.10 -12.38 0.16
C GLU A 687 20.24 -12.42 -1.10
N LYS A 688 19.36 -13.42 -1.17
CA LYS A 688 18.36 -13.49 -2.23
C LYS A 688 17.44 -12.27 -2.14
N GLY A 689 17.23 -11.60 -3.28
CA GLY A 689 16.37 -10.42 -3.36
C GLY A 689 17.04 -9.10 -2.98
N TYR A 690 18.33 -9.07 -2.63
CA TYR A 690 19.04 -7.80 -2.38
C TYR A 690 18.92 -6.84 -3.59
N ARG A 691 19.24 -7.33 -4.79
CA ARG A 691 19.16 -6.52 -6.02
C ARG A 691 17.74 -6.04 -6.30
N MET A 692 16.73 -6.87 -6.04
CA MET A 692 15.31 -6.48 -6.12
C MET A 692 14.96 -5.36 -5.14
N ARG A 693 15.42 -5.44 -3.88
CA ARG A 693 15.22 -4.39 -2.87
C ARG A 693 15.85 -3.08 -3.29
N MET A 694 17.10 -3.11 -3.76
CA MET A 694 17.80 -1.92 -4.23
C MET A 694 17.14 -1.33 -5.47
N PHE A 695 16.72 -2.17 -6.42
CA PHE A 695 15.97 -1.75 -7.60
C PHE A 695 14.64 -1.08 -7.22
N CYS A 696 13.88 -1.68 -6.31
CA CYS A 696 12.63 -1.11 -5.81
C CYS A 696 12.88 0.23 -5.12
N TRP A 697 13.95 0.33 -4.32
CA TRP A 697 14.33 1.58 -3.67
C TRP A 697 14.65 2.67 -4.69
N ALA A 698 15.49 2.38 -5.67
CA ALA A 698 15.85 3.34 -6.72
C ALA A 698 14.65 3.79 -7.57
N THR A 699 13.63 2.95 -7.74
CA THR A 699 12.46 3.25 -8.59
C THR A 699 11.24 3.77 -7.84
N THR A 700 11.17 3.61 -6.52
CA THR A 700 9.98 3.97 -5.72
C THR A 700 10.27 4.83 -4.50
N GLY A 701 11.55 5.02 -4.15
CA GLY A 701 11.98 5.69 -2.92
C GLY A 701 12.04 4.78 -1.70
N VAL A 702 11.58 3.51 -1.81
CA VAL A 702 11.59 2.55 -0.68
C VAL A 702 11.97 1.13 -1.11
N PRO A 703 12.68 0.35 -0.26
CA PRO A 703 13.07 -1.02 -0.58
C PRO A 703 11.91 -2.04 -0.40
N HIS A 704 10.67 -1.61 -0.63
CA HIS A 704 9.43 -2.37 -0.40
C HIS A 704 8.51 -2.29 -1.61
N ILE A 705 7.79 -3.37 -1.90
CA ILE A 705 6.79 -3.41 -2.96
C ILE A 705 5.64 -2.49 -2.56
N LEU A 706 5.38 -1.49 -3.41
CA LEU A 706 4.19 -0.67 -3.29
C LEU A 706 3.00 -1.43 -3.88
N ILE A 707 2.24 -2.05 -2.99
CA ILE A 707 1.07 -2.88 -3.32
C ILE A 707 -0.03 -2.02 -3.96
N ASP A 708 -0.06 -0.74 -3.62
CA ASP A 708 -0.89 0.29 -4.21
C ASP A 708 -0.26 0.89 -5.48
N GLY A 709 -1.10 1.27 -6.44
CA GLY A 709 -0.69 2.06 -7.60
C GLY A 709 -0.24 1.28 -8.83
N LEU A 710 0.44 2.01 -9.74
CA LEU A 710 0.90 1.48 -11.02
C LEU A 710 2.09 0.52 -10.86
N PRO A 711 2.22 -0.48 -11.74
CA PRO A 711 3.42 -1.31 -11.82
C PRO A 711 4.67 -0.47 -12.10
N ILE A 712 5.85 -1.03 -11.80
CA ILE A 712 7.11 -0.37 -12.14
C ILE A 712 7.37 -0.60 -13.63
N GLU A 713 7.48 0.49 -14.41
CA GLU A 713 7.73 0.42 -15.85
C GLU A 713 9.24 0.45 -16.11
N VAL A 714 9.76 -0.61 -16.74
CA VAL A 714 11.14 -0.69 -17.21
C VAL A 714 11.15 -0.50 -18.71
N ILE A 715 11.68 0.64 -19.15
CA ILE A 715 11.63 1.08 -20.54
C ILE A 715 13.02 1.04 -21.14
N LEU A 716 13.19 0.30 -22.23
CA LEU A 716 14.37 0.38 -23.08
C LEU A 716 14.15 1.47 -24.14
N VAL A 717 15.05 2.44 -24.24
CA VAL A 717 14.88 3.63 -25.09
C VAL A 717 16.06 3.83 -26.03
N ASP A 718 15.79 4.39 -27.21
CA ASP A 718 16.83 4.91 -28.11
C ASP A 718 17.39 6.25 -27.58
N ASP A 719 18.56 6.63 -28.10
CA ASP A 719 19.26 7.87 -27.74
C ASP A 719 18.45 9.14 -28.03
N ALA A 720 17.54 9.08 -29.00
CA ALA A 720 16.68 10.19 -29.40
C ALA A 720 15.32 10.22 -28.68
N ASP A 721 15.07 9.35 -27.70
CA ASP A 721 13.79 9.35 -26.97
C ASP A 721 13.63 10.66 -26.17
N PRO A 722 12.58 11.46 -26.41
CA PRO A 722 12.41 12.77 -25.79
C PRO A 722 12.04 12.70 -24.30
N MET A 723 11.65 11.53 -23.80
CA MET A 723 11.32 11.31 -22.40
C MET A 723 12.55 10.93 -21.57
N TYR A 724 13.65 10.49 -22.22
CA TYR A 724 14.91 10.16 -21.57
C TYR A 724 15.65 11.45 -21.17
N PHE A 725 15.66 11.75 -19.87
CA PHE A 725 16.08 13.06 -19.30
C PHE A 725 15.34 14.22 -19.96
N SER A 726 14.19 14.61 -19.40
CA SER A 726 13.35 15.64 -20.01
C SER A 726 14.12 16.94 -20.24
N ILE A 727 14.11 17.39 -21.49
CA ILE A 727 14.76 18.59 -22.02
C ILE A 727 14.02 19.84 -21.52
N GLN A 728 13.90 20.03 -20.21
CA GLN A 728 13.44 21.30 -19.64
C GLN A 728 14.58 22.32 -19.57
N SER A 729 15.84 21.88 -19.78
CA SER A 729 16.96 22.76 -20.06
C SER A 729 17.51 22.48 -21.46
N ASN A 730 17.81 23.53 -22.22
CA ASN A 730 18.37 23.50 -23.59
C ASN A 730 19.79 22.90 -23.65
N ARG A 731 20.02 21.71 -23.11
CA ARG A 731 21.34 21.10 -22.98
C ARG A 731 21.36 19.70 -23.59
N GLU A 732 21.31 19.64 -24.92
CA GLU A 732 21.65 18.43 -25.69
C GLU A 732 23.00 17.83 -25.21
N ASP A 733 23.95 18.68 -24.79
CA ASP A 733 25.22 18.27 -24.18
C ASP A 733 25.07 17.44 -22.90
N GLU A 734 24.02 17.66 -22.11
CA GLU A 734 23.78 16.90 -20.87
C GLU A 734 23.21 15.53 -21.17
N GLN A 735 22.22 15.44 -22.05
CA GLN A 735 21.71 14.17 -22.55
C GLN A 735 22.83 13.34 -23.19
N ALA A 736 23.65 13.96 -24.05
CA ALA A 736 24.80 13.30 -24.66
C ALA A 736 25.83 12.82 -23.63
N ARG A 737 26.07 13.59 -22.55
CA ARG A 737 26.89 13.15 -21.42
C ARG A 737 26.26 11.94 -20.72
N HIS A 738 24.98 11.96 -20.41
CA HIS A 738 24.30 10.83 -19.75
C HIS A 738 24.31 9.57 -20.61
N LEU A 739 24.03 9.68 -21.91
CA LEU A 739 24.15 8.57 -22.86
C LEU A 739 25.57 8.01 -22.91
N LYS A 740 26.57 8.89 -22.99
CA LYS A 740 27.99 8.49 -23.03
C LYS A 740 28.43 7.70 -21.78
N HIS A 741 27.90 8.06 -20.62
CA HIS A 741 28.18 7.37 -19.34
C HIS A 741 27.20 6.22 -19.05
N GLY A 742 26.18 6.02 -19.88
CA GLY A 742 25.16 5.00 -19.67
C GLY A 742 24.32 5.26 -18.42
N THR A 743 24.01 6.52 -18.12
CA THR A 743 23.19 6.86 -16.95
C THR A 743 21.77 6.33 -17.15
N ILE A 744 21.24 5.57 -16.19
CA ILE A 744 19.83 5.15 -16.22
C ILE A 744 18.97 6.28 -15.63
N SER A 745 17.89 6.66 -16.32
CA SER A 745 16.96 7.67 -15.81
C SER A 745 15.91 7.01 -14.90
N PHE A 746 15.77 7.51 -13.68
CA PHE A 746 14.79 7.04 -12.71
C PHE A 746 13.78 8.13 -12.40
N LYS A 747 12.48 7.81 -12.46
CA LYS A 747 11.38 8.71 -12.10
C LYS A 747 10.60 8.06 -10.96
N THR A 748 11.00 8.32 -9.73
CA THR A 748 10.49 7.63 -8.54
C THR A 748 8.99 7.85 -8.31
N CYS A 749 8.49 9.07 -8.54
CA CYS A 749 7.07 9.40 -8.39
C CYS A 749 6.17 8.65 -9.38
N THR A 750 6.66 8.35 -10.58
CA THR A 750 5.92 7.60 -11.62
C THR A 750 6.33 6.14 -11.73
N ARG A 751 7.33 5.70 -10.95
CA ARG A 751 7.88 4.34 -10.94
C ARG A 751 8.41 3.90 -12.31
N ILE A 752 9.11 4.80 -13.00
CA ILE A 752 9.66 4.53 -14.34
C ILE A 752 11.19 4.46 -14.26
N MET A 753 11.76 3.45 -14.90
CA MET A 753 13.20 3.35 -15.17
C MET A 753 13.42 3.32 -16.69
N GLN A 754 14.26 4.22 -17.21
CA GLN A 754 14.57 4.29 -18.65
C GLN A 754 16.05 3.97 -18.89
N ILE A 755 16.31 2.95 -19.70
CA ILE A 755 17.63 2.40 -19.98
C ILE A 755 18.05 2.78 -21.41
N PRO A 756 19.22 3.43 -21.60
CA PRO A 756 19.72 3.77 -22.93
C PRO A 756 20.22 2.51 -23.64
N ALA A 757 19.55 2.13 -24.73
CA ALA A 757 19.84 0.92 -25.49
C ALA A 757 21.24 0.92 -26.11
N SER A 758 21.72 2.08 -26.58
CA SER A 758 23.05 2.24 -27.18
C SER A 758 24.17 1.86 -26.22
N TYR A 759 24.05 2.24 -24.94
CA TYR A 759 25.06 1.93 -23.93
C TYR A 759 25.04 0.45 -23.55
N LEU A 760 23.85 -0.14 -23.41
CA LEU A 760 23.72 -1.58 -23.20
C LEU A 760 24.35 -2.36 -24.38
N LEU A 761 24.05 -1.97 -25.62
CA LEU A 761 24.64 -2.56 -26.82
C LEU A 761 26.18 -2.42 -26.83
N LYS A 762 26.70 -1.27 -26.42
CA LYS A 762 28.14 -1.04 -26.28
C LYS A 762 28.76 -1.99 -25.25
N LEU A 763 28.12 -2.21 -24.10
CA LEU A 763 28.61 -3.16 -23.09
C LEU A 763 28.63 -4.60 -23.62
N LEU A 764 27.56 -5.02 -24.29
CA LEU A 764 27.44 -6.37 -24.86
C LEU A 764 28.53 -6.66 -25.90
N ASN A 765 28.86 -5.67 -26.72
CA ASN A 765 29.89 -5.79 -27.77
C ASN A 765 31.32 -5.54 -27.26
N SER A 766 31.50 -5.14 -25.99
CA SER A 766 32.81 -4.78 -25.47
C SER A 766 33.63 -6.00 -25.04
N SER A 767 34.88 -6.09 -25.50
CA SER A 767 35.88 -7.02 -24.94
C SER A 767 36.70 -6.28 -23.89
N LEU A 768 36.14 -6.05 -22.70
CA LEU A 768 36.86 -5.37 -21.63
C LEU A 768 37.86 -6.32 -20.97
N GLU A 769 39.15 -5.99 -21.08
CA GLU A 769 40.24 -6.65 -20.36
C GLU A 769 40.41 -5.99 -18.98
N ASN A 770 40.50 -6.79 -17.93
CA ASN A 770 40.83 -6.29 -16.59
C ASN A 770 42.30 -5.86 -16.53
N GLY A 771 42.69 -5.08 -15.52
CA GLY A 771 44.08 -4.63 -15.34
C GLY A 771 45.11 -5.76 -15.16
N SER A 772 44.66 -7.00 -14.97
CA SER A 772 45.47 -8.22 -14.94
C SER A 772 45.48 -9.02 -16.26
N GLY A 773 44.91 -8.48 -17.34
CA GLY A 773 44.83 -9.12 -18.66
C GLY A 773 43.77 -10.22 -18.80
N THR A 774 42.96 -10.49 -17.78
CA THR A 774 41.80 -11.39 -17.84
C THR A 774 40.56 -10.63 -18.31
N ARG A 775 39.83 -11.14 -19.30
CA ARG A 775 38.59 -10.48 -19.75
C ARG A 775 37.50 -10.63 -18.71
N TYR A 776 36.80 -9.53 -18.42
CA TYR A 776 35.58 -9.62 -17.61
C TYR A 776 34.50 -10.38 -18.38
N ASN A 777 33.68 -11.15 -17.66
CA ASN A 777 32.51 -11.75 -18.25
C ASN A 777 31.51 -10.64 -18.63
N VAL A 778 31.04 -10.63 -19.89
CA VAL A 778 30.08 -9.63 -20.39
C VAL A 778 28.81 -9.59 -19.52
N LYS A 779 28.32 -10.75 -19.07
CA LYS A 779 27.18 -10.84 -18.15
C LYS A 779 27.44 -10.07 -16.86
N ASP A 780 28.59 -10.31 -16.23
CA ASP A 780 28.93 -9.67 -14.95
C ASP A 780 29.12 -8.17 -15.12
N MET A 781 29.64 -7.70 -16.26
CA MET A 781 29.78 -6.28 -16.57
C MET A 781 28.42 -5.58 -16.75
N VAL A 782 27.48 -6.21 -17.47
CA VAL A 782 26.12 -5.69 -17.63
C VAL A 782 25.41 -5.64 -16.28
N PHE A 783 25.52 -6.71 -15.47
CA PHE A 783 24.93 -6.75 -14.14
C PHE A 783 25.58 -5.76 -13.17
N HIS A 784 26.91 -5.57 -13.28
CA HIS A 784 27.64 -4.57 -12.52
C HIS A 784 27.14 -3.16 -12.85
N TRP A 785 26.99 -2.85 -14.14
CA TRP A 785 26.44 -1.57 -14.59
C TRP A 785 25.03 -1.33 -14.05
N PHE A 786 24.11 -2.30 -14.16
CA PHE A 786 22.78 -2.17 -13.59
C PHE A 786 22.83 -1.90 -12.08
N LEU A 787 23.62 -2.67 -11.34
CA LEU A 787 23.73 -2.49 -9.89
C LEU A 787 24.27 -1.11 -9.53
N VAL A 788 25.36 -0.66 -10.16
CA VAL A 788 25.93 0.68 -9.90
C VAL A 788 24.91 1.77 -10.19
N GLN A 789 24.20 1.73 -11.32
CA GLN A 789 23.20 2.75 -11.66
C GLN A 789 22.03 2.78 -10.67
N ILE A 790 21.58 1.61 -10.21
CA ILE A 790 20.53 1.48 -9.18
C ILE A 790 21.02 2.08 -7.85
N LEU A 791 22.20 1.69 -7.38
CA LEU A 791 22.73 2.16 -6.09
C LEU A 791 23.04 3.66 -6.10
N SER A 792 23.61 4.17 -7.20
CA SER A 792 23.91 5.60 -7.36
C SER A 792 22.65 6.48 -7.39
N ASN A 793 21.48 5.92 -7.68
CA ASN A 793 20.24 6.70 -7.68
C ASN A 793 19.61 6.85 -6.29
N ILE A 794 19.90 5.94 -5.36
CA ILE A 794 19.33 5.95 -4.00
C ILE A 794 19.92 7.14 -3.21
N GLY A 795 19.05 7.99 -2.66
CA GLY A 795 19.43 9.17 -1.88
C GLY A 795 20.02 10.34 -2.66
N SER A 796 20.43 10.14 -3.91
CA SER A 796 21.13 11.16 -4.71
C SER A 796 20.25 11.87 -5.73
N TYR A 797 18.98 11.45 -5.90
CA TYR A 797 17.99 11.96 -6.88
C TYR A 797 18.66 12.65 -8.06
N ASN A 798 19.26 11.84 -8.93
CA ASN A 798 19.89 12.38 -10.12
C ASN A 798 18.85 13.22 -10.86
N VAL A 799 19.12 14.51 -10.91
CA VAL A 799 18.24 15.58 -11.37
C VAL A 799 17.52 15.16 -12.65
N VAL A 800 16.19 15.15 -12.62
CA VAL A 800 15.35 15.17 -13.83
C VAL A 800 14.43 16.35 -13.75
#